data_AF-A0A2H3JRA4-F1
#
_entry.id   AF-A0A2H3JRA4-F1
#
_cell.length_a   1.000
_cell.length_b   1.000
_cell.length_c   1.000
_cell.angle_alpha   90.00
_cell.angle_beta   90.00
_cell.angle_gamma   90.00
#
_symmetry.space_group_name_H-M   'P 1'
#
loop_
_entity.id
_entity.type
_entity.pdbx_description
1 polymer ?
#
loop_
_entity_poly.entity_id
_entity_poly.type
_entity_poly.pdbx_seq_one_letter_code
_entity_poly.pdbx_strand_id
1 'polypeptide(L)'
;MSGTRGQIERAIVQIEHKAQVPEIDFTQHQLDNGFTISTQERVVKEVQAPAMSLPTDAQFFSRDDPTKPDVAFLKNHFYREGRLSEEHAMYILEKGTELLRAEPNLLYVDAPVTVCGDIHGQYYDLMKLFEIGGSPANTRYLFLGDYVDRGYFSIECVLYLWSLKIWYPDTLFLLRGNHECRHLTDYFTFKLECKRKYSEQLYEACMQSFCALPLAAIMNKQFFCIHGGLSPELQTLDDIRNIDRFREPPTQGLMCDILWSDPVEDFGQEKISESFVHNHVRGCSYFFTYQAACQFLERNKLLSIIRAHEAQDAGYRMYRKTRTTGFPSVMTLFSAPNYLDVYNNKAAILKYESNVLNIRQFNATPHPYWLPNFMDAFTWSLPFVGEKITDMLLALLNCCTKEELEESSDEETEEVMPTTVRAPTPEESLERRRVIKNKILAVGRMSRVFALLREESEKVSELKSISGSGKLPYGTLALGAEGIKDAISGFEDARKSDIENERLPPDLVDADSAEGQALLGSAPSTPEGAPAAPPPANGVAAALEEVIVSGAADVPPSPVSSRGPSTPASPTSPTSMAPVTPFRRGHGRQASLGTTMTSPSTRRRSIESTMSLIKEVVDSKVPIQDPELIKLAESIAGGQNSAARNGSPTSPS
;
A
#
# COMPACT_ATOMS: atom_id res chain seq x y z
N MET A 1 61.27 -10.62 11.00
CA MET A 1 61.49 -9.86 12.25
C MET A 1 61.60 -8.34 12.07
N SER A 2 61.73 -7.76 10.85
CA SER A 2 61.84 -6.29 10.66
C SER A 2 60.49 -5.55 10.50
N GLY A 3 59.41 -6.26 10.11
CA GLY A 3 58.09 -5.64 9.88
C GLY A 3 57.30 -5.31 11.15
N THR A 4 57.37 -6.16 12.16
CA THR A 4 56.58 -6.09 13.40
C THR A 4 57.03 -4.96 14.33
N ARG A 5 58.34 -4.70 14.44
CA ARG A 5 58.87 -3.66 15.34
C ARG A 5 58.44 -2.24 14.92
N GLY A 6 58.39 -1.97 13.61
CA GLY A 6 57.92 -0.69 13.07
C GLY A 6 56.39 -0.52 13.08
N GLN A 7 55.62 -1.59 13.25
CA GLN A 7 54.19 -1.52 13.53
C GLN A 7 53.95 -1.20 15.02
N ILE A 8 54.69 -1.85 15.92
CA ILE A 8 54.61 -1.61 17.36
C ILE A 8 55.00 -0.17 17.71
N GLU A 9 56.09 0.37 17.15
CA GLU A 9 56.46 1.78 17.36
C GLU A 9 55.40 2.75 16.84
N ARG A 10 54.77 2.47 15.69
CA ARG A 10 53.67 3.31 15.17
C ARG A 10 52.42 3.24 16.03
N ALA A 11 52.10 2.06 16.58
CA ALA A 11 51.00 1.88 17.51
C ALA A 11 51.27 2.61 18.84
N ILE A 12 52.48 2.52 19.39
CA ILE A 12 52.89 3.25 20.60
C ILE A 12 52.80 4.76 20.38
N VAL A 13 53.30 5.28 19.26
CA VAL A 13 53.18 6.71 18.91
C VAL A 13 51.71 7.13 18.76
N GLN A 14 50.85 6.30 18.19
CA GLN A 14 49.41 6.59 18.11
C GLN A 14 48.68 6.53 19.46
N ILE A 15 49.17 5.72 20.41
CA ILE A 15 48.64 5.65 21.78
C ILE A 15 49.13 6.84 22.61
N GLU A 16 50.41 7.20 22.51
CA GLU A 16 51.02 8.34 23.21
C GLU A 16 50.48 9.68 22.68
N HIS A 17 50.18 9.76 21.38
CA HIS A 17 49.56 10.93 20.75
C HIS A 17 48.09 10.67 20.38
N LYS A 18 47.36 9.93 21.23
CA LYS A 18 45.93 9.68 21.01
C LYS A 18 45.17 11.00 20.98
N ALA A 19 44.70 11.38 19.80
CA ALA A 19 43.82 12.54 19.65
C ALA A 19 42.63 12.40 20.60
N GLN A 20 42.31 13.47 21.32
CA GLN A 20 41.18 13.49 22.22
C GLN A 20 39.93 13.13 21.42
N VAL A 21 39.17 12.14 21.88
CA VAL A 21 37.91 11.76 21.23
C VAL A 21 37.04 13.02 21.19
N PRO A 22 36.55 13.46 20.01
CA PRO A 22 35.69 14.63 19.93
C PRO A 22 34.50 14.43 20.86
N GLU A 23 34.23 15.41 21.71
CA GLU A 23 32.99 15.42 22.48
C GLU A 23 31.85 15.75 21.50
N ILE A 24 31.13 14.71 21.08
CA ILE A 24 30.01 14.86 20.15
C ILE A 24 28.77 15.21 20.97
N ASP A 25 28.27 16.42 20.78
CA ASP A 25 26.96 16.82 21.31
C ASP A 25 25.86 16.23 20.43
N PHE A 26 25.30 15.08 20.82
CA PHE A 26 24.19 14.43 20.11
C PHE A 26 22.88 15.22 20.12
N THR A 27 22.80 16.31 20.90
CA THR A 27 21.65 17.22 20.86
C THR A 27 21.70 18.15 19.66
N GLN A 28 22.83 18.19 18.94
CA GLN A 28 23.05 18.99 17.74
C GLN A 28 23.44 18.09 16.57
N HIS A 29 22.87 18.39 15.41
CA HIS A 29 23.22 17.72 14.16
C HIS A 29 23.57 18.77 13.11
N GLN A 30 24.75 18.64 12.50
CA GLN A 30 25.16 19.48 11.40
C GLN A 30 24.70 18.85 10.09
N LEU A 31 23.86 19.57 9.35
CA LEU A 31 23.38 19.18 8.03
C LEU A 31 24.48 19.38 6.98
N ASP A 32 24.34 18.72 5.83
CA ASP A 32 25.30 18.78 4.71
C ASP A 32 25.52 20.19 4.15
N ASN A 33 24.54 21.09 4.34
CA ASN A 33 24.61 22.49 3.96
C ASN A 33 25.32 23.38 5.01
N GLY A 34 25.87 22.79 6.07
CA GLY A 34 26.63 23.46 7.13
C GLY A 34 25.79 24.02 8.27
N PHE A 35 24.45 24.02 8.18
CA PHE A 35 23.57 24.48 9.26
C PHE A 35 23.51 23.45 10.39
N THR A 36 23.50 23.93 11.64
CA THR A 36 23.33 23.08 12.82
C THR A 36 21.89 23.16 13.32
N ILE A 37 21.27 22.01 13.53
CA ILE A 37 19.91 21.86 14.04
C ILE A 37 19.90 21.12 15.36
N SER A 38 18.91 21.39 16.22
CA SER A 38 18.70 20.59 17.42
C SER A 38 17.99 19.28 17.07
N THR A 39 18.44 18.17 17.64
CA THR A 39 17.79 16.85 17.51
C THR A 39 16.63 16.67 18.50
N GLN A 40 16.47 17.60 19.46
CA GLN A 40 15.41 17.57 20.47
C GLN A 40 14.18 18.39 20.06
N GLU A 41 14.35 19.34 19.15
CA GLU A 41 13.27 20.18 18.65
C GLU A 41 12.79 19.74 17.27
N ARG A 42 11.57 20.16 16.92
CA ARG A 42 11.04 19.99 15.59
C ARG A 42 11.85 20.80 14.58
N VAL A 43 12.49 20.11 13.65
CA VAL A 43 13.39 20.68 12.64
C VAL A 43 12.65 21.54 11.63
N VAL A 44 11.60 20.97 11.02
CA VAL A 44 10.79 21.61 9.97
C VAL A 44 9.63 22.37 10.62
N LYS A 45 9.85 23.63 11.02
CA LYS A 45 8.91 24.43 11.82
C LYS A 45 7.76 25.02 10.99
N GLU A 46 7.98 25.17 9.68
CA GLU A 46 7.04 25.73 8.70
C GLU A 46 5.90 24.78 8.31
N VAL A 47 6.13 23.46 8.38
CA VAL A 47 5.06 22.47 8.16
C VAL A 47 4.10 22.57 9.33
N GLN A 48 2.80 22.71 9.10
CA GLN A 48 1.84 22.78 10.21
C GLN A 48 1.79 21.44 10.96
N ALA A 49 1.73 21.46 12.29
CA ALA A 49 1.54 20.26 13.09
C ALA A 49 0.04 19.83 13.09
N PRO A 50 -0.25 18.53 13.14
CA PRO A 50 -1.62 18.03 13.31
C PRO A 50 -2.32 18.59 14.54
N ALA A 51 -3.66 18.60 14.53
CA ALA A 51 -4.46 18.88 15.70
C ALA A 51 -4.39 17.69 16.68
N MET A 52 -3.53 17.82 17.70
CA MET A 52 -3.22 16.74 18.65
C MET A 52 -4.29 16.48 19.71
N SER A 53 -5.20 17.43 19.94
CA SER A 53 -6.26 17.32 20.94
C SER A 53 -7.57 16.87 20.32
N LEU A 54 -8.25 15.92 20.96
CA LEU A 54 -9.62 15.56 20.59
C LEU A 54 -10.59 16.73 20.89
N PRO A 55 -11.61 16.96 20.05
CA PRO A 55 -12.63 17.96 20.31
C PRO A 55 -13.40 17.68 21.59
N THR A 56 -13.73 18.74 22.32
CA THR A 56 -14.72 18.69 23.40
C THR A 56 -16.14 18.71 22.81
N ASP A 57 -17.15 18.29 23.58
CA ASP A 57 -18.56 18.37 23.17
C ASP A 57 -18.96 19.78 22.73
N ALA A 58 -18.47 20.81 23.42
CA ALA A 58 -18.76 22.21 23.11
C ALA A 58 -18.12 22.70 21.79
N GLN A 59 -17.13 21.98 21.27
CA GLN A 59 -16.53 22.21 19.95
C GLN A 59 -17.17 21.32 18.89
N PHE A 60 -17.56 20.10 19.27
CA PHE A 60 -18.13 19.11 18.38
C PHE A 60 -19.57 19.44 17.99
N PHE A 61 -20.44 19.80 18.95
CA PHE A 61 -21.82 20.16 18.67
C PHE A 61 -21.95 21.64 18.27
N SER A 62 -22.84 21.91 17.32
CA SER A 62 -23.09 23.27 16.84
C SER A 62 -23.75 24.11 17.92
N ARG A 63 -23.35 25.39 17.97
CA ARG A 63 -23.97 26.38 18.85
C ARG A 63 -25.37 26.78 18.39
N ASP A 64 -25.62 26.71 17.07
CA ASP A 64 -26.89 27.10 16.47
C ASP A 64 -27.93 25.98 16.59
N ASP A 65 -27.49 24.73 16.41
CA ASP A 65 -28.31 23.53 16.60
C ASP A 65 -27.52 22.47 17.38
N PRO A 66 -27.67 22.42 18.72
CA PRO A 66 -26.94 21.48 19.57
C PRO A 66 -27.24 20.00 19.31
N THR A 67 -28.23 19.69 18.46
CA THR A 67 -28.51 18.30 18.04
C THR A 67 -27.64 17.87 16.85
N LYS A 68 -26.83 18.77 16.29
CA LYS A 68 -26.03 18.52 15.08
C LYS A 68 -24.56 18.86 15.30
N PRO A 69 -23.64 18.20 14.58
CA PRO A 69 -22.22 18.52 14.67
C PRO A 69 -21.90 19.91 14.08
N ASP A 70 -20.90 20.62 14.57
CA ASP A 70 -20.40 21.85 13.96
C ASP A 70 -19.56 21.53 12.74
N VAL A 71 -20.18 21.59 11.55
CA VAL A 71 -19.53 21.27 10.27
C VAL A 71 -18.36 22.19 9.94
N ALA A 72 -18.37 23.45 10.41
CA ALA A 72 -17.28 24.38 10.15
C ALA A 72 -16.06 24.06 11.03
N PHE A 73 -16.29 23.71 12.30
CA PHE A 73 -15.25 23.20 13.18
C PHE A 73 -14.69 21.88 12.65
N LEU A 74 -15.55 20.89 12.33
CA LEU A 74 -15.15 19.59 11.83
C LEU A 74 -14.32 19.70 10.54
N LYS A 75 -14.75 20.55 9.60
CA LYS A 75 -14.01 20.84 8.37
C LYS A 75 -12.55 21.19 8.67
N ASN A 76 -12.34 22.17 9.54
CA ASN A 76 -11.02 22.69 9.88
C ASN A 76 -10.21 21.73 10.75
N HIS A 77 -10.87 20.96 11.62
CA HIS A 77 -10.22 19.95 12.46
C HIS A 77 -9.65 18.82 11.61
N PHE A 78 -10.44 18.26 10.70
CA PHE A 78 -9.98 17.23 9.76
C PHE A 78 -8.94 17.75 8.76
N TYR A 79 -9.05 19.01 8.30
CA TYR A 79 -8.03 19.64 7.45
C TYR A 79 -6.66 19.77 8.16
N ARG A 80 -6.66 19.77 9.50
CA ARG A 80 -5.45 19.75 10.32
C ARG A 80 -5.14 18.34 10.84
N GLU A 81 -5.61 17.29 10.16
CA GLU A 81 -5.41 15.88 10.52
C GLU A 81 -5.88 15.52 11.94
N GLY A 82 -6.79 16.32 12.49
CA GLY A 82 -7.39 16.11 13.79
C GLY A 82 -8.36 14.93 13.78
N ARG A 83 -8.38 14.17 14.87
CA ARG A 83 -9.29 13.04 15.06
C ARG A 83 -10.42 13.39 16.01
N LEU A 84 -11.55 12.72 15.86
CA LEU A 84 -12.66 12.81 16.83
C LEU A 84 -12.46 11.79 17.96
N SER A 85 -13.21 11.98 19.05
CA SER A 85 -13.45 10.87 19.97
C SER A 85 -14.24 9.77 19.23
N GLU A 86 -14.09 8.53 19.68
CA GLU A 86 -14.84 7.42 19.09
C GLU A 86 -16.36 7.59 19.27
N GLU A 87 -16.79 8.15 20.40
CA GLU A 87 -18.19 8.49 20.68
C GLU A 87 -18.74 9.52 19.68
N HIS A 88 -18.00 10.59 19.38
CA HIS A 88 -18.40 11.59 18.39
C HIS A 88 -18.44 11.04 16.96
N ALA A 89 -17.48 10.18 16.61
CA ALA A 89 -17.45 9.53 15.29
C ALA A 89 -18.62 8.55 15.14
N MET A 90 -18.91 7.74 16.16
CA MET A 90 -20.08 6.85 16.21
C MET A 90 -21.38 7.63 16.11
N TYR A 91 -21.51 8.76 16.82
CA TYR A 91 -22.69 9.63 16.74
C TYR A 91 -23.01 10.06 15.30
N ILE A 92 -21.99 10.51 14.55
CA ILE A 92 -22.15 10.92 13.14
C ILE A 92 -22.61 9.73 12.29
N LEU A 93 -21.97 8.57 12.46
CA LEU A 93 -22.29 7.38 11.67
C LEU A 93 -23.71 6.88 11.95
N GLU A 94 -24.10 6.79 13.22
CA GLU A 94 -25.43 6.33 13.63
C GLU A 94 -26.53 7.27 13.09
N LYS A 95 -26.37 8.59 13.29
CA LYS A 95 -27.35 9.58 12.82
C LYS A 95 -27.43 9.66 11.30
N GLY A 96 -26.28 9.60 10.62
CA GLY A 96 -26.27 9.53 9.15
C GLY A 96 -26.91 8.23 8.64
N THR A 97 -26.65 7.09 9.29
CA THR A 97 -27.24 5.79 8.94
C THR A 97 -28.76 5.80 9.09
N GLU A 98 -29.28 6.40 10.17
CA GLU A 98 -30.72 6.56 10.39
C GLU A 98 -31.39 7.27 9.21
N LEU A 99 -30.79 8.37 8.74
CA LEU A 99 -31.29 9.14 7.60
C LEU A 99 -31.22 8.35 6.29
N LEU A 100 -30.06 7.76 5.98
CA LEU A 100 -29.85 6.97 4.75
C LEU A 100 -30.76 5.74 4.70
N ARG A 101 -31.04 5.11 5.85
CA ARG A 101 -31.93 3.95 5.94
C ARG A 101 -33.39 4.32 5.65
N ALA A 102 -33.81 5.54 5.97
CA ALA A 102 -35.14 6.03 5.68
C ALA A 102 -35.36 6.38 4.19
N GLU A 103 -34.27 6.59 3.43
CA GLU A 103 -34.35 6.90 2.00
C GLU A 103 -34.72 5.66 1.14
N PRO A 104 -35.37 5.86 -0.01
CA PRO A 104 -35.65 4.77 -0.95
C PRO A 104 -34.39 4.36 -1.72
N ASN A 105 -34.41 3.19 -2.38
CA ASN A 105 -33.31 2.76 -3.25
C ASN A 105 -33.06 3.74 -4.41
N LEU A 106 -34.14 4.30 -4.96
CA LEU A 106 -34.14 5.23 -6.09
C LEU A 106 -34.62 6.61 -5.60
N LEU A 107 -33.68 7.53 -5.45
CA LEU A 107 -33.94 8.90 -5.03
C LEU A 107 -34.60 9.72 -6.16
N TYR A 108 -35.29 10.79 -5.80
CA TYR A 108 -35.76 11.81 -6.73
C TYR A 108 -35.17 13.16 -6.34
N VAL A 109 -34.39 13.76 -7.24
CA VAL A 109 -33.57 14.92 -6.93
C VAL A 109 -33.87 16.02 -7.94
N ASP A 110 -34.49 17.11 -7.50
CA ASP A 110 -34.85 18.23 -8.39
C ASP A 110 -33.65 19.14 -8.68
N ALA A 111 -33.68 19.79 -9.85
CA ALA A 111 -32.76 20.88 -10.17
C ALA A 111 -33.06 22.14 -9.34
N PRO A 112 -32.08 23.03 -9.07
CA PRO A 112 -30.67 22.90 -9.42
C PRO A 112 -29.95 21.86 -8.55
N VAL A 113 -28.90 21.25 -9.09
CA VAL A 113 -28.08 20.25 -8.38
C VAL A 113 -26.65 20.21 -8.91
N THR A 114 -25.70 19.98 -8.02
CA THR A 114 -24.31 19.65 -8.33
C THR A 114 -24.12 18.14 -8.17
N VAL A 115 -23.71 17.46 -9.23
CA VAL A 115 -23.44 16.02 -9.26
C VAL A 115 -21.93 15.78 -9.23
N CYS A 116 -21.50 14.86 -8.36
CA CYS A 116 -20.10 14.54 -8.07
C CYS A 116 -19.84 13.04 -8.27
N GLY A 117 -18.74 12.70 -8.92
CA GLY A 117 -18.27 11.31 -9.05
C GLY A 117 -17.42 10.87 -7.86
N ASP A 118 -16.50 9.95 -8.12
CA ASP A 118 -15.63 9.30 -7.13
C ASP A 118 -14.77 10.30 -6.36
N ILE A 119 -14.55 10.02 -5.06
CA ILE A 119 -13.77 10.86 -4.13
C ILE A 119 -12.52 10.13 -3.61
N HIS A 120 -12.59 8.82 -3.38
CA HIS A 120 -11.48 7.95 -2.99
C HIS A 120 -10.58 8.49 -1.87
N GLY A 121 -11.20 8.94 -0.76
CA GLY A 121 -10.45 9.41 0.40
C GLY A 121 -9.56 10.63 0.16
N GLN A 122 -9.77 11.41 -0.91
CA GLN A 122 -9.06 12.66 -1.18
C GLN A 122 -9.75 13.84 -0.48
N TYR A 123 -9.72 13.87 0.86
CA TYR A 123 -10.42 14.87 1.69
C TYR A 123 -10.08 16.33 1.34
N TYR A 124 -8.81 16.61 1.01
CA TYR A 124 -8.36 17.96 0.66
C TYR A 124 -8.96 18.43 -0.67
N ASP A 125 -9.11 17.52 -1.63
CA ASP A 125 -9.79 17.79 -2.89
C ASP A 125 -11.30 17.88 -2.73
N LEU A 126 -11.89 17.12 -1.81
CA LEU A 126 -13.29 17.28 -1.43
C LEU A 126 -13.57 18.70 -0.90
N MET A 127 -12.63 19.32 -0.18
CA MET A 127 -12.77 20.73 0.24
C MET A 127 -12.79 21.66 -0.97
N LYS A 128 -11.93 21.40 -1.96
CA LYS A 128 -11.89 22.17 -3.21
C LYS A 128 -13.16 21.98 -4.04
N LEU A 129 -13.70 20.76 -4.07
CA LEU A 129 -14.97 20.43 -4.71
C LEU A 129 -16.12 21.29 -4.16
N PHE A 130 -16.22 21.47 -2.84
CA PHE A 130 -17.22 22.36 -2.24
C PHE A 130 -16.97 23.84 -2.52
N GLU A 131 -15.72 24.28 -2.61
CA GLU A 131 -15.38 25.65 -3.01
C GLU A 131 -15.89 25.98 -4.42
N ILE A 132 -15.80 25.01 -5.35
CA ILE A 132 -16.17 25.18 -6.75
C ILE A 132 -17.66 24.91 -6.99
N GLY A 133 -18.20 23.88 -6.35
CA GLY A 133 -19.58 23.46 -6.51
C GLY A 133 -20.56 24.41 -5.84
N GLY A 134 -20.17 25.02 -4.71
CA GLY A 134 -21.01 25.88 -3.90
C GLY A 134 -21.16 25.35 -2.48
N SER A 135 -21.59 26.21 -1.55
CA SER A 135 -21.81 25.76 -0.17
C SER A 135 -22.97 24.76 -0.11
N PRO A 136 -22.85 23.62 0.59
CA PRO A 136 -23.97 22.72 0.83
C PRO A 136 -25.17 23.38 1.52
N ALA A 137 -24.94 24.49 2.24
CA ALA A 137 -25.99 25.29 2.89
C ALA A 137 -26.98 25.91 1.90
N ASN A 138 -26.56 26.15 0.65
CA ASN A 138 -27.39 26.78 -0.38
C ASN A 138 -27.37 26.07 -1.73
N THR A 139 -26.68 24.92 -1.83
CA THR A 139 -26.48 24.16 -3.06
C THR A 139 -26.88 22.71 -2.82
N ARG A 140 -27.72 22.17 -3.70
CA ARG A 140 -28.08 20.75 -3.66
C ARG A 140 -26.95 19.90 -4.24
N TYR A 141 -26.65 18.78 -3.60
CA TYR A 141 -25.59 17.86 -3.98
C TYR A 141 -26.10 16.43 -4.19
N LEU A 142 -25.56 15.75 -5.19
CA LEU A 142 -25.71 14.33 -5.42
C LEU A 142 -24.32 13.71 -5.66
N PHE A 143 -23.85 12.90 -4.72
CA PHE A 143 -22.63 12.13 -4.87
C PHE A 143 -22.95 10.72 -5.38
N LEU A 144 -22.15 10.22 -6.32
CA LEU A 144 -22.41 8.97 -7.02
C LEU A 144 -21.80 7.73 -6.36
N GLY A 145 -20.93 7.88 -5.35
CA GLY A 145 -20.30 6.77 -4.63
C GLY A 145 -18.79 6.93 -4.50
N ASP A 146 -18.13 5.87 -4.05
CA ASP A 146 -16.67 5.73 -3.91
C ASP A 146 -16.04 6.86 -3.10
N TYR A 147 -16.46 6.94 -1.84
CA TYR A 147 -15.97 7.88 -0.84
C TYR A 147 -14.63 7.44 -0.26
N VAL A 148 -14.36 6.13 -0.26
CA VAL A 148 -13.27 5.49 0.49
C VAL A 148 -12.29 4.73 -0.42
N ASP A 149 -11.26 4.19 0.24
CA ASP A 149 -10.13 3.48 -0.33
C ASP A 149 -9.23 4.34 -1.22
N ARG A 150 -8.06 3.78 -1.51
CA ARG A 150 -7.01 4.35 -2.37
C ARG A 150 -6.32 5.55 -1.72
N GLY A 151 -7.03 6.66 -1.51
CA GLY A 151 -6.57 7.79 -0.70
C GLY A 151 -6.60 7.50 0.79
N TYR A 152 -5.81 8.25 1.56
CA TYR A 152 -5.55 7.97 2.98
C TYR A 152 -6.34 8.85 3.95
N PHE A 153 -7.34 9.57 3.45
CA PHE A 153 -8.26 10.40 4.24
C PHE A 153 -9.72 9.99 4.04
N SER A 154 -9.97 8.68 3.89
CA SER A 154 -11.30 8.13 3.64
C SER A 154 -12.23 8.33 4.83
N ILE A 155 -11.75 8.16 6.07
CA ILE A 155 -12.61 8.31 7.24
C ILE A 155 -13.00 9.78 7.45
N GLU A 156 -12.13 10.73 7.12
CA GLU A 156 -12.45 12.16 7.13
C GLU A 156 -13.51 12.49 6.07
N CYS A 157 -13.41 11.93 4.86
CA CYS A 157 -14.45 12.06 3.84
C CYS A 157 -15.81 11.54 4.33
N VAL A 158 -15.85 10.33 4.90
CA VAL A 158 -17.08 9.73 5.43
C VAL A 158 -17.65 10.58 6.56
N LEU A 159 -16.87 10.88 7.61
CA LEU A 159 -17.39 11.63 8.76
C LEU A 159 -17.87 13.04 8.36
N TYR A 160 -17.19 13.70 7.42
CA TYR A 160 -17.60 15.01 6.95
C TYR A 160 -18.86 14.97 6.07
N LEU A 161 -18.93 14.06 5.09
CA LEU A 161 -20.13 13.91 4.24
C LEU A 161 -21.36 13.47 5.05
N TRP A 162 -21.19 12.61 6.05
CA TRP A 162 -22.27 12.20 6.94
C TRP A 162 -22.72 13.34 7.85
N SER A 163 -21.78 14.16 8.35
CA SER A 163 -22.11 15.38 9.08
C SER A 163 -22.92 16.35 8.22
N LEU A 164 -22.55 16.50 6.94
CA LEU A 164 -23.34 17.29 6.00
C LEU A 164 -24.71 16.65 5.70
N LYS A 165 -24.81 15.33 5.61
CA LYS A 165 -26.10 14.63 5.45
C LYS A 165 -27.05 14.88 6.62
N ILE A 166 -26.53 14.94 7.85
CA ILE A 166 -27.29 15.29 9.07
C ILE A 166 -27.81 16.74 9.00
N TRP A 167 -27.00 17.66 8.48
CA TRP A 167 -27.40 19.06 8.33
C TRP A 167 -28.39 19.29 7.19
N TYR A 168 -28.20 18.60 6.07
CA TYR A 168 -28.85 18.86 4.80
C TYR A 168 -29.54 17.60 4.24
N PRO A 169 -30.44 16.95 4.98
CA PRO A 169 -30.99 15.65 4.59
C PRO A 169 -31.77 15.71 3.27
N ASP A 170 -32.41 16.83 2.96
CA ASP A 170 -33.24 17.03 1.76
C ASP A 170 -32.50 17.71 0.59
N THR A 171 -31.23 18.09 0.79
CA THR A 171 -30.42 18.79 -0.23
C THR A 171 -29.04 18.19 -0.46
N LEU A 172 -28.58 17.22 0.34
CA LEU A 172 -27.36 16.46 0.08
C LEU A 172 -27.68 14.97 0.05
N PHE A 173 -27.40 14.34 -1.09
CA PHE A 173 -27.71 12.96 -1.39
C PHE A 173 -26.42 12.18 -1.67
N LEU A 174 -26.35 10.97 -1.11
CA LEU A 174 -25.19 10.09 -1.20
C LEU A 174 -25.66 8.76 -1.79
N LEU A 175 -25.11 8.36 -2.93
CA LEU A 175 -25.33 7.02 -3.49
C LEU A 175 -24.22 6.06 -3.04
N ARG A 176 -24.48 4.77 -3.21
CA ARG A 176 -23.49 3.71 -2.98
C ARG A 176 -22.63 3.52 -4.23
N GLY A 177 -21.30 3.52 -4.05
CA GLY A 177 -20.34 3.03 -5.03
C GLY A 177 -19.92 1.59 -4.76
N ASN A 178 -19.02 1.06 -5.57
CA ASN A 178 -18.54 -0.31 -5.41
C ASN A 178 -17.58 -0.44 -4.21
N HIS A 179 -16.87 0.63 -3.84
CA HIS A 179 -15.96 0.63 -2.69
C HIS A 179 -16.69 0.68 -1.33
N GLU A 180 -17.98 1.03 -1.29
CA GLU A 180 -18.77 1.01 -0.05
C GLU A 180 -19.24 -0.42 0.32
N CYS A 181 -18.30 -1.35 0.44
CA CYS A 181 -18.52 -2.73 0.86
C CYS A 181 -17.34 -3.31 1.64
N ARG A 182 -17.58 -4.39 2.39
CA ARG A 182 -16.55 -5.07 3.18
C ARG A 182 -15.44 -5.63 2.33
N HIS A 183 -15.81 -6.21 1.19
CA HIS A 183 -14.87 -6.93 0.31
C HIS A 183 -13.74 -6.02 -0.17
N LEU A 184 -14.08 -4.83 -0.68
CA LEU A 184 -13.09 -3.89 -1.19
C LEU A 184 -12.32 -3.21 -0.05
N THR A 185 -13.02 -2.78 1.00
CA THR A 185 -12.39 -2.04 2.09
C THR A 185 -11.46 -2.88 2.97
N ASP A 186 -11.64 -4.21 3.01
CA ASP A 186 -10.70 -5.15 3.64
C ASP A 186 -9.50 -5.46 2.74
N TYR A 187 -9.70 -5.53 1.41
CA TYR A 187 -8.63 -5.74 0.45
C TYR A 187 -7.71 -4.52 0.29
N PHE A 188 -8.29 -3.32 0.24
CA PHE A 188 -7.59 -2.05 0.14
C PHE A 188 -7.23 -1.50 1.53
N THR A 189 -7.44 -0.21 1.77
CA THR A 189 -6.82 0.51 2.88
C THR A 189 -7.83 1.02 3.90
N PHE A 190 -9.13 1.08 3.60
CA PHE A 190 -10.09 1.73 4.51
C PHE A 190 -10.25 1.01 5.85
N LYS A 191 -10.28 -0.33 5.88
CA LYS A 191 -10.33 -1.06 7.15
C LYS A 191 -9.08 -0.82 7.99
N LEU A 192 -7.91 -0.80 7.35
CA LEU A 192 -6.66 -0.48 8.01
C LEU A 192 -6.64 0.96 8.53
N GLU A 193 -7.12 1.91 7.73
CA GLU A 193 -7.27 3.31 8.11
C GLU A 193 -8.10 3.47 9.38
N CYS A 194 -9.27 2.83 9.42
CA CYS A 194 -10.14 2.83 10.59
C CYS A 194 -9.43 2.27 11.82
N LYS A 195 -8.74 1.13 11.70
CA LYS A 195 -7.98 0.51 12.81
C LYS A 195 -6.80 1.36 13.29
N ARG A 196 -6.24 2.22 12.43
CA ARG A 196 -5.09 3.08 12.74
C ARG A 196 -5.50 4.42 13.33
N LYS A 197 -6.61 4.99 12.85
CA LYS A 197 -7.10 6.31 13.28
C LYS A 197 -8.09 6.20 14.44
N TYR A 198 -8.90 5.15 14.46
CA TYR A 198 -9.98 4.90 15.40
C TYR A 198 -9.96 3.43 15.86
N SER A 199 -10.95 2.63 15.45
CA SER A 199 -11.11 1.24 15.88
C SER A 199 -11.72 0.37 14.77
N GLU A 200 -11.71 -0.94 14.99
CA GLU A 200 -12.46 -1.89 14.18
C GLU A 200 -13.97 -1.78 14.38
N GLN A 201 -14.42 -1.33 15.56
CA GLN A 201 -15.83 -1.07 15.82
C GLN A 201 -16.37 0.06 14.94
N LEU A 202 -15.59 1.14 14.76
CA LEU A 202 -15.97 2.23 13.85
C LEU A 202 -16.05 1.74 12.40
N TYR A 203 -15.12 0.88 11.97
CA TYR A 203 -15.19 0.26 10.64
C TYR A 203 -16.49 -0.53 10.45
N GLU A 204 -16.86 -1.35 11.43
CA GLU A 204 -18.12 -2.11 11.40
C GLU A 204 -19.36 -1.20 11.31
N ALA A 205 -19.34 -0.07 12.01
CA ALA A 205 -20.39 0.95 11.91
C ALA A 205 -20.44 1.59 10.51
N CYS A 206 -19.29 1.88 9.89
CA CYS A 206 -19.23 2.33 8.49
C CYS A 206 -19.84 1.29 7.55
N MET A 207 -19.54 0.00 7.72
CA MET A 207 -20.10 -1.06 6.85
C MET A 207 -21.63 -1.14 6.96
N GLN A 208 -22.18 -1.03 8.17
CA GLN A 208 -23.63 -0.96 8.36
C GLN A 208 -24.23 0.29 7.71
N SER A 209 -23.54 1.44 7.81
CA SER A 209 -23.98 2.66 7.14
C SER A 209 -23.93 2.55 5.63
N PHE A 210 -22.91 1.89 5.08
CA PHE A 210 -22.74 1.70 3.63
C PHE A 210 -23.85 0.82 3.05
N CYS A 211 -24.33 -0.17 3.81
CA CYS A 211 -25.51 -0.95 3.44
C CYS A 211 -26.81 -0.11 3.37
N ALA A 212 -26.86 1.05 4.03
CA ALA A 212 -28.01 1.93 4.00
C ALA A 212 -28.04 2.90 2.80
N LEU A 213 -26.90 3.12 2.13
CA LEU A 213 -26.78 4.05 1.01
C LEU A 213 -27.74 3.68 -0.14
N PRO A 214 -28.54 4.63 -0.66
CA PRO A 214 -29.31 4.46 -1.89
C PRO A 214 -28.46 4.02 -3.09
N LEU A 215 -29.08 3.33 -4.05
CA LEU A 215 -28.36 2.75 -5.19
C LEU A 215 -28.40 3.62 -6.45
N ALA A 216 -29.41 4.50 -6.57
CA ALA A 216 -29.60 5.32 -7.75
C ALA A 216 -30.40 6.59 -7.44
N ALA A 217 -30.41 7.53 -8.39
CA ALA A 217 -31.29 8.70 -8.36
C ALA A 217 -31.88 9.01 -9.74
N ILE A 218 -33.10 9.54 -9.75
CA ILE A 218 -33.67 10.25 -10.90
C ILE A 218 -33.54 11.74 -10.66
N MET A 219 -32.64 12.36 -11.42
CA MET A 219 -32.38 13.78 -11.34
C MET A 219 -33.22 14.56 -12.36
N ASN A 220 -33.96 15.55 -11.87
CA ASN A 220 -34.87 16.41 -12.64
C ASN A 220 -35.86 15.65 -13.55
N LYS A 221 -36.25 14.41 -13.17
CA LYS A 221 -37.09 13.50 -13.99
C LYS A 221 -36.51 13.17 -15.37
N GLN A 222 -35.24 13.48 -15.61
CA GLN A 222 -34.59 13.42 -16.92
C GLN A 222 -33.36 12.52 -16.92
N PHE A 223 -32.60 12.50 -15.83
CA PHE A 223 -31.32 11.81 -15.76
C PHE A 223 -31.40 10.65 -14.81
N PHE A 224 -30.92 9.48 -15.24
CA PHE A 224 -30.68 8.36 -14.35
C PHE A 224 -29.24 8.43 -13.85
N CYS A 225 -29.08 8.60 -12.55
CA CYS A 225 -27.81 8.77 -11.87
C CYS A 225 -27.50 7.51 -11.07
N ILE A 226 -26.34 6.89 -11.32
CA ILE A 226 -25.88 5.65 -10.69
C ILE A 226 -24.35 5.65 -10.61
N HIS A 227 -23.75 4.78 -9.82
CA HIS A 227 -22.28 4.68 -9.75
C HIS A 227 -21.69 4.03 -11.01
N GLY A 228 -22.01 2.75 -11.21
CA GLY A 228 -21.56 1.91 -12.30
C GLY A 228 -22.36 2.16 -13.57
N GLY A 229 -23.31 1.29 -13.90
CA GLY A 229 -23.96 1.30 -15.21
C GLY A 229 -25.23 0.46 -15.29
N LEU A 230 -25.55 0.03 -16.51
CA LEU A 230 -26.74 -0.78 -16.77
C LEU A 230 -26.50 -2.28 -16.52
N SER A 231 -27.59 -2.99 -16.25
CA SER A 231 -27.63 -4.44 -16.10
C SER A 231 -28.53 -5.08 -17.17
N PRO A 232 -28.25 -6.32 -17.61
CA PRO A 232 -29.23 -7.14 -18.34
C PRO A 232 -30.56 -7.31 -17.58
N GLU A 233 -30.52 -7.28 -16.25
CA GLU A 233 -31.70 -7.40 -15.37
C GLU A 233 -32.39 -6.05 -15.13
N LEU A 234 -31.81 -4.93 -15.59
CA LEU A 234 -32.37 -3.59 -15.44
C LEU A 234 -33.18 -3.21 -16.68
N GLN A 235 -34.48 -3.42 -16.63
CA GLN A 235 -35.38 -3.04 -17.73
C GLN A 235 -36.09 -1.72 -17.45
N THR A 236 -36.57 -1.53 -16.22
CA THR A 236 -37.35 -0.38 -15.76
C THR A 236 -36.85 0.17 -14.43
N LEU A 237 -37.28 1.38 -14.09
CA LEU A 237 -36.94 1.98 -12.79
C LEU A 237 -37.52 1.22 -11.58
N ASP A 238 -38.58 0.42 -11.77
CA ASP A 238 -39.15 -0.41 -10.70
C ASP A 238 -38.21 -1.54 -10.28
N ASP A 239 -37.35 -2.02 -11.19
CA ASP A 239 -36.38 -3.07 -10.88
C ASP A 239 -35.41 -2.61 -9.78
N ILE A 240 -34.99 -1.34 -9.80
CA ILE A 240 -34.18 -0.73 -8.74
C ILE A 240 -34.94 -0.62 -7.42
N ARG A 241 -36.22 -0.25 -7.48
CA ARG A 241 -37.06 -0.06 -6.27
C ARG A 241 -37.27 -1.36 -5.50
N ASN A 242 -37.20 -2.50 -6.19
CA ASN A 242 -37.45 -3.82 -5.62
C ASN A 242 -36.21 -4.52 -5.04
N ILE A 243 -35.01 -3.93 -5.17
CA ILE A 243 -33.78 -4.50 -4.61
C ILE A 243 -33.80 -4.43 -3.08
N ASP A 244 -33.48 -5.53 -2.39
CA ASP A 244 -33.05 -5.43 -0.99
C ASP A 244 -31.59 -4.96 -0.95
N ARG A 245 -31.39 -3.68 -0.64
CA ARG A 245 -30.07 -3.04 -0.63
C ARG A 245 -29.31 -3.18 0.69
N PHE A 246 -29.99 -3.56 1.79
CA PHE A 246 -29.47 -3.53 3.16
C PHE A 246 -28.57 -4.73 3.47
N ARG A 247 -27.57 -4.93 2.63
CA ARG A 247 -26.66 -6.08 2.65
C ARG A 247 -25.36 -5.73 1.92
N GLU A 248 -24.38 -6.62 2.01
CA GLU A 248 -23.21 -6.56 1.13
C GLU A 248 -23.64 -6.75 -0.34
N PRO A 249 -23.02 -6.02 -1.28
CA PRO A 249 -23.26 -6.25 -2.70
C PRO A 249 -22.92 -7.70 -3.05
N PRO A 250 -23.78 -8.40 -3.80
CA PRO A 250 -23.48 -9.74 -4.26
C PRO A 250 -22.39 -9.69 -5.34
N THR A 251 -21.74 -10.82 -5.63
CA THR A 251 -20.76 -10.93 -6.72
C THR A 251 -21.40 -10.92 -8.11
N GLN A 252 -22.71 -11.13 -8.21
CA GLN A 252 -23.48 -11.16 -9.46
C GLN A 252 -24.92 -10.65 -9.26
N GLY A 253 -25.59 -10.32 -10.38
CA GLY A 253 -26.98 -9.87 -10.42
C GLY A 253 -27.12 -8.35 -10.36
N LEU A 254 -28.35 -7.86 -10.47
CA LEU A 254 -28.65 -6.43 -10.65
C LEU A 254 -27.91 -5.46 -9.70
N MET A 255 -27.85 -5.77 -8.40
CA MET A 255 -27.17 -4.90 -7.43
C MET A 255 -25.65 -4.83 -7.65
N CYS A 256 -25.02 -5.93 -8.09
CA CYS A 256 -23.61 -5.93 -8.50
C CYS A 256 -23.45 -5.02 -9.72
N ASP A 257 -24.29 -5.23 -10.73
CA ASP A 257 -24.16 -4.58 -12.03
C ASP A 257 -24.31 -3.05 -11.96
N ILE A 258 -25.23 -2.54 -11.14
CA ILE A 258 -25.42 -1.07 -10.95
C ILE A 258 -24.17 -0.41 -10.36
N LEU A 259 -23.38 -1.16 -9.58
CA LEU A 259 -22.16 -0.66 -8.95
C LEU A 259 -20.91 -0.90 -9.81
N TRP A 260 -20.90 -1.91 -10.69
CA TRP A 260 -19.68 -2.40 -11.36
C TRP A 260 -19.68 -2.37 -12.89
N SER A 261 -20.82 -2.17 -13.55
CA SER A 261 -20.85 -2.19 -15.02
C SER A 261 -20.26 -0.93 -15.64
N ASP A 262 -19.67 -1.08 -16.81
CA ASP A 262 -19.00 -0.01 -17.56
C ASP A 262 -19.54 0.09 -18.99
N PRO A 263 -19.48 1.25 -19.64
CA PRO A 263 -19.65 1.31 -21.09
C PRO A 263 -18.52 0.55 -21.79
N VAL A 264 -18.81 -0.11 -22.92
CA VAL A 264 -17.76 -0.71 -23.77
C VAL A 264 -16.70 0.33 -24.19
N GLU A 265 -15.45 -0.08 -24.40
CA GLU A 265 -14.34 0.85 -24.73
C GLU A 265 -14.64 1.70 -25.98
N ASP A 266 -15.20 1.06 -27.01
CA ASP A 266 -15.60 1.67 -28.29
C ASP A 266 -17.06 2.15 -28.32
N PHE A 267 -17.63 2.52 -27.16
CA PHE A 267 -19.05 2.88 -26.99
C PHE A 267 -19.56 3.88 -28.03
N GLY A 268 -20.62 3.50 -28.74
CA GLY A 268 -21.21 4.21 -29.86
C GLY A 268 -20.56 3.92 -31.20
N GLN A 269 -19.48 3.14 -31.26
CA GLN A 269 -18.83 2.66 -32.48
C GLN A 269 -18.65 1.14 -32.46
N GLU A 270 -19.28 0.45 -31.50
CA GLU A 270 -19.18 -0.99 -31.37
C GLU A 270 -19.58 -1.75 -32.65
N LYS A 271 -18.79 -2.79 -32.95
CA LYS A 271 -19.08 -3.76 -34.01
C LYS A 271 -19.97 -4.90 -33.54
N ILE A 272 -20.00 -5.14 -32.23
CA ILE A 272 -20.81 -6.16 -31.59
C ILE A 272 -22.28 -5.73 -31.57
N SER A 273 -23.19 -6.69 -31.77
CA SER A 273 -24.64 -6.47 -31.73
C SER A 273 -25.25 -6.75 -30.35
N GLU A 274 -24.48 -7.35 -29.44
CA GLU A 274 -24.93 -7.69 -28.10
C GLU A 274 -25.09 -6.42 -27.25
N SER A 275 -26.14 -6.39 -26.42
CA SER A 275 -26.39 -5.25 -25.53
C SER A 275 -25.45 -5.23 -24.32
N PHE A 276 -25.03 -6.42 -23.89
CA PHE A 276 -24.19 -6.62 -22.71
C PHE A 276 -23.15 -7.70 -23.01
N VAL A 277 -21.91 -7.46 -22.61
CA VAL A 277 -20.78 -8.39 -22.74
C VAL A 277 -20.10 -8.50 -21.39
N HIS A 278 -19.53 -9.65 -21.03
CA HIS A 278 -18.84 -9.78 -19.74
C HIS A 278 -17.71 -8.74 -19.56
N ASN A 279 -17.68 -8.07 -18.41
CA ASN A 279 -16.66 -7.07 -18.11
C ASN A 279 -15.37 -7.72 -17.60
N HIS A 280 -14.49 -8.05 -18.53
CA HIS A 280 -13.20 -8.66 -18.23
C HIS A 280 -12.20 -7.70 -17.56
N VAL A 281 -12.43 -6.39 -17.61
CA VAL A 281 -11.62 -5.39 -16.87
C VAL A 281 -11.96 -5.45 -15.39
N ARG A 282 -13.24 -5.55 -15.04
CA ARG A 282 -13.68 -5.66 -13.64
C ARG A 282 -13.63 -7.09 -13.11
N GLY A 283 -13.68 -8.10 -13.98
CA GLY A 283 -13.74 -9.52 -13.60
C GLY A 283 -15.10 -9.96 -13.04
N CYS A 284 -16.09 -9.06 -13.03
CA CYS A 284 -17.48 -9.30 -12.66
C CYS A 284 -18.36 -8.35 -13.50
N SER A 285 -19.70 -8.47 -13.43
CA SER A 285 -20.63 -7.57 -14.14
C SER A 285 -20.42 -7.58 -15.68
N TYR A 286 -20.89 -6.53 -16.35
CA TYR A 286 -20.98 -6.40 -17.80
C TYR A 286 -20.46 -5.06 -18.29
N PHE A 287 -19.92 -5.09 -19.51
CA PHE A 287 -19.89 -3.92 -20.36
C PHE A 287 -21.26 -3.74 -21.04
N PHE A 288 -21.80 -2.53 -21.04
CA PHE A 288 -23.03 -2.21 -21.76
C PHE A 288 -22.77 -1.35 -23.01
N THR A 289 -23.54 -1.57 -24.07
CA THR A 289 -23.34 -0.89 -25.36
C THR A 289 -24.21 0.37 -25.51
N TYR A 290 -23.94 1.19 -26.53
CA TYR A 290 -24.75 2.36 -26.83
C TYR A 290 -26.19 1.96 -27.20
N GLN A 291 -26.36 0.80 -27.82
CA GLN A 291 -27.69 0.24 -28.06
C GLN A 291 -28.44 -0.04 -26.74
N ALA A 292 -27.80 -0.67 -25.75
CA ALA A 292 -28.40 -0.93 -24.44
C ALA A 292 -28.82 0.36 -23.75
N ALA A 293 -27.94 1.37 -23.75
CA ALA A 293 -28.22 2.68 -23.19
C ALA A 293 -29.43 3.35 -23.86
N CYS A 294 -29.49 3.37 -25.20
CA CYS A 294 -30.61 3.96 -25.93
C CYS A 294 -31.94 3.24 -25.62
N GLN A 295 -31.95 1.91 -25.60
CA GLN A 295 -33.14 1.13 -25.28
C GLN A 295 -33.67 1.43 -23.87
N PHE A 296 -32.77 1.49 -22.88
CA PHE A 296 -33.14 1.83 -21.51
C PHE A 296 -33.70 3.26 -21.40
N LEU A 297 -33.04 4.24 -22.02
CA LEU A 297 -33.46 5.64 -22.02
C LEU A 297 -34.83 5.84 -22.67
N GLU A 298 -35.05 5.24 -23.85
CA GLU A 298 -36.34 5.33 -24.56
C GLU A 298 -37.46 4.68 -23.76
N ARG A 299 -37.22 3.48 -23.21
CA ARG A 299 -38.22 2.75 -22.43
C ARG A 299 -38.64 3.50 -21.17
N ASN A 300 -37.68 4.10 -20.48
CA ASN A 300 -37.93 4.81 -19.22
C ASN A 300 -38.20 6.32 -19.40
N LYS A 301 -38.24 6.81 -20.65
CA LYS A 301 -38.48 8.21 -21.01
C LYS A 301 -37.48 9.17 -20.36
N LEU A 302 -36.21 8.77 -20.38
CA LEU A 302 -35.09 9.53 -19.82
C LEU A 302 -34.23 10.14 -20.93
N LEU A 303 -33.48 11.17 -20.57
CA LEU A 303 -32.61 11.92 -21.47
C LEU A 303 -31.20 11.33 -21.54
N SER A 304 -30.63 10.94 -20.40
CA SER A 304 -29.24 10.48 -20.30
C SER A 304 -28.97 9.72 -19.01
N ILE A 305 -27.90 8.95 -19.00
CA ILE A 305 -27.35 8.26 -17.82
C ILE A 305 -26.14 9.07 -17.33
N ILE A 306 -26.12 9.46 -16.06
CA ILE A 306 -24.96 10.08 -15.41
C ILE A 306 -24.35 9.05 -14.48
N ARG A 307 -23.06 8.78 -14.63
CA ARG A 307 -22.34 7.77 -13.85
C ARG A 307 -20.93 8.20 -13.47
N ALA A 308 -20.23 7.38 -12.67
CA ALA A 308 -18.90 7.65 -12.16
C ALA A 308 -17.91 6.49 -12.43
N HIS A 309 -17.22 5.92 -11.43
CA HIS A 309 -16.52 4.62 -11.43
C HIS A 309 -15.31 4.41 -12.38
N GLU A 310 -15.18 5.18 -13.46
CA GLU A 310 -14.00 5.16 -14.35
C GLU A 310 -13.28 6.50 -14.33
N ALA A 311 -12.01 6.49 -13.91
CA ALA A 311 -11.13 7.65 -13.99
C ALA A 311 -11.10 8.27 -15.40
N GLN A 312 -11.14 9.59 -15.47
CA GLN A 312 -11.09 10.36 -16.72
C GLN A 312 -10.01 11.44 -16.63
N ASP A 313 -9.17 11.58 -17.66
CA ASP A 313 -8.10 12.59 -17.71
C ASP A 313 -8.66 14.02 -17.54
N ALA A 314 -9.79 14.31 -18.19
CA ALA A 314 -10.48 15.59 -18.05
C ALA A 314 -11.42 15.67 -16.82
N GLY A 315 -11.51 14.62 -16.00
CA GLY A 315 -12.49 14.50 -14.92
C GLY A 315 -13.93 14.22 -15.38
N TYR A 316 -14.16 14.14 -16.70
CA TYR A 316 -15.45 13.74 -17.26
C TYR A 316 -15.31 13.16 -18.66
N ARG A 317 -16.34 12.43 -19.12
CA ARG A 317 -16.48 11.98 -20.50
C ARG A 317 -17.93 12.06 -20.95
N MET A 318 -18.16 12.67 -22.11
CA MET A 318 -19.45 12.73 -22.78
C MET A 318 -19.48 11.68 -23.89
N TYR A 319 -20.40 10.73 -23.82
CA TYR A 319 -20.48 9.64 -24.80
C TYR A 319 -21.37 10.02 -25.99
N ARG A 320 -21.50 9.10 -26.95
CA ARG A 320 -22.28 9.29 -28.17
C ARG A 320 -23.68 9.82 -27.86
N LYS A 321 -24.10 10.84 -28.62
CA LYS A 321 -25.43 11.45 -28.52
C LYS A 321 -26.51 10.48 -28.99
N THR A 322 -27.65 10.46 -28.30
CA THR A 322 -28.84 9.75 -28.78
C THR A 322 -29.31 10.36 -30.11
N ARG A 323 -29.91 9.55 -30.97
CA ARG A 323 -30.46 10.04 -32.25
C ARG A 323 -31.74 10.86 -32.06
N THR A 324 -32.49 10.56 -31.02
CA THR A 324 -33.81 11.14 -30.73
C THR A 324 -33.71 12.53 -30.10
N THR A 325 -32.81 12.73 -29.13
CA THR A 325 -32.70 14.00 -28.39
C THR A 325 -31.47 14.83 -28.78
N GLY A 326 -30.47 14.22 -29.44
CA GLY A 326 -29.19 14.88 -29.73
C GLY A 326 -28.35 15.18 -28.47
N PHE A 327 -28.74 14.63 -27.33
CA PHE A 327 -28.07 14.77 -26.04
C PHE A 327 -27.16 13.55 -25.78
N PRO A 328 -25.99 13.69 -25.10
CA PRO A 328 -25.15 12.55 -24.72
C PRO A 328 -25.97 11.45 -24.05
N SER A 329 -25.87 10.21 -24.53
CA SER A 329 -26.60 9.07 -23.95
C SER A 329 -26.10 8.70 -22.57
N VAL A 330 -24.78 8.78 -22.37
CA VAL A 330 -24.08 8.49 -21.12
C VAL A 330 -23.08 9.61 -20.84
N MET A 331 -22.85 9.90 -19.57
CA MET A 331 -21.86 10.84 -19.08
C MET A 331 -21.13 10.22 -17.89
N THR A 332 -19.81 10.16 -17.94
CA THR A 332 -18.97 9.75 -16.79
C THR A 332 -18.43 11.00 -16.12
N LEU A 333 -18.54 11.08 -14.79
CA LEU A 333 -17.93 12.11 -13.94
C LEU A 333 -16.93 11.47 -13.00
N PHE A 334 -15.80 12.13 -12.79
CA PHE A 334 -14.76 11.67 -11.87
C PHE A 334 -14.25 12.86 -11.08
N SER A 335 -14.37 12.79 -9.75
CA SER A 335 -14.19 13.95 -8.86
C SER A 335 -12.91 13.88 -8.00
N ALA A 336 -12.02 12.92 -8.27
CA ALA A 336 -10.70 12.77 -7.64
C ALA A 336 -9.58 13.25 -8.61
N PRO A 337 -9.03 14.48 -8.44
CA PRO A 337 -7.98 14.99 -9.30
C PRO A 337 -6.62 14.39 -8.92
N ASN A 338 -5.68 14.30 -9.86
CA ASN A 338 -4.38 13.64 -9.67
C ASN A 338 -4.52 12.31 -8.90
N TYR A 339 -5.44 11.46 -9.37
CA TYR A 339 -5.79 10.23 -8.68
C TYR A 339 -4.55 9.36 -8.40
N LEU A 340 -4.48 8.83 -7.17
CA LEU A 340 -3.33 8.09 -6.63
C LEU A 340 -2.00 8.86 -6.63
N ASP A 341 -2.04 10.19 -6.70
CA ASP A 341 -0.87 11.06 -6.84
C ASP A 341 -0.03 10.86 -8.12
N VAL A 342 -0.53 10.08 -9.07
CA VAL A 342 0.23 9.63 -10.26
C VAL A 342 -0.51 9.90 -11.57
N TYR A 343 -1.85 9.83 -11.59
CA TYR A 343 -2.62 9.94 -12.83
C TYR A 343 -2.53 11.33 -13.48
N ASN A 344 -2.28 12.38 -12.69
CA ASN A 344 -2.23 13.76 -13.12
C ASN A 344 -3.49 14.25 -13.88
N ASN A 345 -4.62 13.57 -13.68
CA ASN A 345 -5.90 13.95 -14.25
C ASN A 345 -6.50 15.18 -13.56
N LYS A 346 -7.40 15.86 -14.27
CA LYS A 346 -8.35 16.79 -13.67
C LYS A 346 -9.49 16.02 -13.02
N ALA A 347 -10.15 16.65 -12.06
CA ALA A 347 -11.48 16.25 -11.60
C ALA A 347 -12.54 17.16 -12.22
N ALA A 348 -13.79 16.72 -12.21
CA ALA A 348 -14.92 17.56 -12.57
C ALA A 348 -16.16 17.30 -11.71
N ILE A 349 -17.02 18.32 -11.65
CA ILE A 349 -18.40 18.23 -11.17
C ILE A 349 -19.35 18.73 -12.24
N LEU A 350 -20.58 18.23 -12.22
CA LEU A 350 -21.65 18.66 -13.12
C LEU A 350 -22.63 19.54 -12.35
N LYS A 351 -22.75 20.80 -12.74
CA LYS A 351 -23.76 21.74 -12.23
C LYS A 351 -24.91 21.82 -13.22
N TYR A 352 -26.09 21.37 -12.81
CA TYR A 352 -27.31 21.47 -13.60
C TYR A 352 -28.23 22.52 -13.00
N GLU A 353 -28.41 23.63 -13.71
CA GLU A 353 -29.22 24.77 -13.28
C GLU A 353 -29.79 25.47 -14.51
N SER A 354 -31.04 25.97 -14.42
CA SER A 354 -31.69 26.71 -15.52
C SER A 354 -31.71 25.96 -16.86
N ASN A 355 -31.89 24.64 -16.83
CA ASN A 355 -31.82 23.73 -17.99
C ASN A 355 -30.45 23.71 -18.70
N VAL A 356 -29.39 24.23 -18.08
CA VAL A 356 -28.03 24.22 -18.60
C VAL A 356 -27.19 23.26 -17.77
N LEU A 357 -26.50 22.35 -18.46
CA LEU A 357 -25.48 21.48 -17.89
C LEU A 357 -24.12 22.17 -18.03
N ASN A 358 -23.49 22.50 -16.91
CA ASN A 358 -22.17 23.11 -16.85
C ASN A 358 -21.20 22.17 -16.14
N ILE A 359 -20.08 21.85 -16.79
CA ILE A 359 -19.03 21.05 -16.19
C ILE A 359 -17.96 21.98 -15.63
N ARG A 360 -17.67 21.85 -14.33
CA ARG A 360 -16.61 22.59 -13.67
C ARG A 360 -15.47 21.66 -13.35
N GLN A 361 -14.33 21.86 -14.01
CA GLN A 361 -13.11 21.10 -13.78
C GLN A 361 -12.24 21.74 -12.69
N PHE A 362 -11.44 20.94 -12.00
CA PHE A 362 -10.45 21.39 -11.04
C PHE A 362 -9.24 20.47 -10.95
N ASN A 363 -8.15 21.01 -10.41
CA ASN A 363 -6.89 20.31 -10.20
C ASN A 363 -6.75 19.90 -8.74
N ALA A 364 -5.77 19.05 -8.46
CA ALA A 364 -5.49 18.56 -7.12
C ALA A 364 -4.96 19.63 -6.18
N THR A 365 -5.20 19.39 -4.89
CA THR A 365 -4.79 20.21 -3.76
C THR A 365 -3.73 19.45 -2.97
N PRO A 366 -2.68 20.12 -2.47
CA PRO A 366 -1.72 19.46 -1.58
C PRO A 366 -2.41 18.83 -0.37
N HIS A 367 -1.96 17.65 0.02
CA HIS A 367 -2.37 16.96 1.23
C HIS A 367 -1.15 16.48 2.02
N PRO A 368 -1.30 16.21 3.33
CA PRO A 368 -0.26 15.60 4.14
C PRO A 368 0.19 14.26 3.58
N TYR A 369 1.48 13.98 3.76
CA TYR A 369 2.08 12.73 3.37
C TYR A 369 1.88 11.68 4.45
N TRP A 370 1.56 10.47 4.02
CA TRP A 370 1.47 9.29 4.86
C TRP A 370 2.28 8.17 4.21
N LEU A 371 3.04 7.43 5.04
CA LEU A 371 3.71 6.23 4.57
C LEU A 371 2.67 5.17 4.15
N PRO A 372 3.01 4.30 3.17
CA PRO A 372 2.11 3.27 2.71
C PRO A 372 1.53 2.44 3.85
N ASN A 373 0.22 2.17 3.79
CA ASN A 373 -0.50 1.40 4.80
C ASN A 373 -0.44 1.98 6.23
N PHE A 374 -0.31 3.30 6.35
CA PHE A 374 -0.24 4.02 7.63
C PHE A 374 0.89 3.52 8.55
N MET A 375 2.02 3.13 7.96
CA MET A 375 3.20 2.68 8.69
C MET A 375 3.81 3.84 9.49
N ASP A 376 4.22 3.59 10.73
CA ASP A 376 4.97 4.57 11.50
C ASP A 376 6.45 4.57 11.09
N ALA A 377 7.14 5.69 11.37
CA ALA A 377 8.53 5.87 10.98
C ALA A 377 9.49 4.85 11.62
N PHE A 378 9.18 4.28 12.80
CA PHE A 378 10.01 3.24 13.41
C PHE A 378 9.84 1.93 12.66
N THR A 379 8.60 1.48 12.44
CA THR A 379 8.35 0.25 11.66
C THR A 379 8.99 0.32 10.28
N TRP A 380 8.98 1.50 9.65
CA TRP A 380 9.61 1.72 8.36
C TRP A 380 11.16 1.70 8.42
N SER A 381 11.76 2.41 9.37
CA SER A 381 13.21 2.63 9.39
C SER A 381 14.02 1.60 10.19
N LEU A 382 13.42 0.93 11.17
CA LEU A 382 14.14 0.00 12.05
C LEU A 382 14.82 -1.15 11.29
N PRO A 383 14.21 -1.74 10.23
CA PRO A 383 14.90 -2.69 9.36
C PRO A 383 16.17 -2.11 8.71
N PHE A 384 16.14 -0.85 8.28
CA PHE A 384 17.30 -0.16 7.70
C PHE A 384 18.40 0.07 8.69
N VAL A 385 18.05 0.59 9.86
CA VAL A 385 19.00 0.83 10.94
C VAL A 385 19.70 -0.48 11.32
N GLY A 386 18.94 -1.57 11.48
CA GLY A 386 19.49 -2.89 11.79
C GLY A 386 20.48 -3.39 10.73
N GLU A 387 20.15 -3.23 9.44
CA GLU A 387 21.04 -3.59 8.34
C GLU A 387 22.33 -2.78 8.37
N LYS A 388 22.24 -1.44 8.43
CA LYS A 388 23.43 -0.57 8.33
C LYS A 388 24.37 -0.72 9.51
N ILE A 389 23.83 -0.92 10.71
CA ILE A 389 24.65 -1.24 11.88
C ILE A 389 25.35 -2.58 11.68
N THR A 390 24.67 -3.59 11.13
CA THR A 390 25.31 -4.89 10.90
C THR A 390 26.36 -4.84 9.79
N ASP A 391 26.11 -4.12 8.70
CA ASP A 391 27.09 -3.87 7.63
C ASP A 391 28.35 -3.20 8.19
N MET A 392 28.17 -2.19 9.05
CA MET A 392 29.27 -1.49 9.72
C MET A 392 30.07 -2.44 10.62
N LEU A 393 29.39 -3.25 11.44
CA LEU A 393 30.05 -4.22 12.32
C LEU A 393 30.81 -5.29 11.53
N LEU A 394 30.25 -5.75 10.41
CA LEU A 394 30.94 -6.69 9.51
C LEU A 394 32.17 -6.06 8.86
N ALA A 395 32.08 -4.80 8.41
CA ALA A 395 33.22 -4.08 7.85
C ALA A 395 34.35 -3.94 8.89
N LEU A 396 34.01 -3.56 10.13
CA LEU A 396 34.97 -3.45 11.23
C LEU A 396 35.66 -4.79 11.53
N LEU A 397 34.92 -5.90 11.49
CA LEU A 397 35.49 -7.22 11.77
C LEU A 397 36.34 -7.76 10.62
N ASN A 398 36.05 -7.35 9.39
CA ASN A 398 36.88 -7.67 8.23
C ASN A 398 38.18 -6.86 8.19
N CYS A 399 38.32 -5.80 9.00
CA CYS A 399 39.60 -5.11 9.19
C CYS A 399 40.62 -5.95 9.98
N CYS A 400 40.16 -6.93 10.76
CA CYS A 400 41.06 -7.89 11.40
C CYS A 400 41.38 -9.00 10.41
N THR A 401 42.66 -9.16 10.06
CA THR A 401 43.07 -10.27 9.19
C THR A 401 42.94 -11.60 9.92
N LYS A 402 42.83 -12.69 9.16
CA LYS A 402 42.79 -14.03 9.74
C LYS A 402 44.08 -14.31 10.52
N GLU A 403 45.19 -13.75 10.05
CA GLU A 403 46.50 -13.80 10.70
C GLU A 403 46.55 -13.00 12.01
N GLU A 404 45.98 -11.79 12.13
CA GLU A 404 45.95 -11.02 13.40
C GLU A 404 45.05 -11.66 14.48
N LEU A 405 43.97 -12.33 14.04
CA LEU A 405 43.09 -13.10 14.91
C LEU A 405 43.71 -14.44 15.37
N GLU A 406 44.69 -14.96 14.63
CA GLU A 406 45.43 -16.19 14.93
C GLU A 406 46.77 -15.89 15.65
N GLU A 407 47.43 -14.77 15.38
CA GLU A 407 48.64 -14.33 16.09
C GLU A 407 48.33 -13.90 17.53
N SER A 408 47.14 -13.33 17.78
CA SER A 408 46.67 -13.05 19.15
C SER A 408 46.27 -14.30 19.96
N SER A 409 46.29 -15.50 19.35
CA SER A 409 46.20 -16.77 20.09
C SER A 409 47.55 -17.36 20.48
N ASP A 410 48.65 -16.91 19.86
CA ASP A 410 49.98 -17.51 20.04
C ASP A 410 50.96 -16.58 20.81
N GLU A 411 50.68 -15.27 20.91
CA GLU A 411 51.50 -14.33 21.69
C GLU A 411 50.80 -13.85 22.99
N GLU A 412 50.64 -14.74 23.97
CA GLU A 412 50.71 -14.33 25.39
C GLU A 412 52.04 -14.84 25.95
N THR A 413 53.11 -14.09 25.66
CA THR A 413 54.36 -14.21 26.41
C THR A 413 54.21 -13.39 27.69
N GLU A 414 54.54 -14.04 28.81
CA GLU A 414 54.65 -13.53 30.17
C GLU A 414 55.08 -12.06 30.27
N GLU A 415 54.22 -11.14 30.73
CA GLU A 415 54.64 -10.01 31.58
C GLU A 415 53.51 -9.59 32.56
N VAL A 416 53.94 -9.19 33.75
CA VAL A 416 53.25 -9.22 35.05
C VAL A 416 52.48 -7.92 35.35
N MET A 417 51.32 -7.99 36.04
CA MET A 417 50.84 -7.06 37.10
C MET A 417 49.54 -7.60 37.78
N PRO A 418 49.15 -7.16 39.00
CA PRO A 418 48.76 -8.07 40.09
C PRO A 418 47.24 -8.17 40.37
N THR A 419 46.85 -9.39 40.76
CA THR A 419 45.76 -9.81 41.68
C THR A 419 44.48 -8.96 41.79
N THR A 420 43.33 -9.51 41.35
CA THR A 420 42.18 -9.92 42.21
C THR A 420 40.89 -10.22 41.41
N VAL A 421 40.91 -11.06 40.37
CA VAL A 421 39.72 -11.84 39.94
C VAL A 421 40.25 -13.14 39.31
N ARG A 422 39.64 -14.29 39.61
CA ARG A 422 40.00 -15.58 38.99
C ARG A 422 39.95 -15.44 37.47
N ALA A 423 41.12 -15.40 36.83
CA ALA A 423 41.24 -15.32 35.38
C ALA A 423 40.61 -16.59 34.76
N PRO A 424 39.77 -16.46 33.71
CA PRO A 424 39.24 -17.61 32.99
C PRO A 424 40.39 -18.43 32.41
N THR A 425 40.25 -19.76 32.34
CA THR A 425 41.31 -20.59 31.78
C THR A 425 41.54 -20.23 30.30
N PRO A 426 42.75 -20.42 29.74
CA PRO A 426 43.04 -20.10 28.34
C PRO A 426 42.05 -20.75 27.37
N GLU A 427 41.63 -21.99 27.66
CA GLU A 427 40.60 -22.71 26.90
C GLU A 427 39.22 -22.05 26.97
N GLU A 428 38.77 -21.56 28.14
CA GLU A 428 37.49 -20.86 28.29
C GLU A 428 37.46 -19.53 27.54
N SER A 429 38.59 -18.81 27.50
CA SER A 429 38.72 -17.52 26.80
C SER A 429 38.75 -17.69 25.27
N LEU A 430 39.40 -18.75 24.78
CA LEU A 430 39.39 -19.18 23.38
C LEU A 430 37.98 -19.63 22.93
N GLU A 431 37.31 -20.45 23.74
CA GLU A 431 35.95 -20.91 23.45
C GLU A 431 34.97 -19.72 23.42
N ARG A 432 35.10 -18.76 24.34
CA ARG A 432 34.27 -17.56 24.37
C ARG A 432 34.50 -16.66 23.15
N ARG A 433 35.75 -16.48 22.70
CA ARG A 433 36.09 -15.75 21.45
C ARG A 433 35.56 -16.47 20.21
N ARG A 434 35.65 -17.82 20.17
CA ARG A 434 35.12 -18.64 19.07
C ARG A 434 33.60 -18.60 19.00
N VAL A 435 32.92 -18.62 20.15
CA VAL A 435 31.47 -18.44 20.27
C VAL A 435 31.07 -17.04 19.81
N ILE A 436 31.81 -15.99 20.20
CA ILE A 436 31.55 -14.62 19.74
C ILE A 436 31.73 -14.52 18.21
N LYS A 437 32.83 -15.06 17.65
CA LYS A 437 33.07 -15.11 16.20
C LYS A 437 31.96 -15.86 15.44
N ASN A 438 31.52 -17.00 15.96
CA ASN A 438 30.42 -17.77 15.36
C ASN A 438 29.07 -17.06 15.49
N LYS A 439 28.81 -16.40 16.63
CA LYS A 439 27.62 -15.56 16.81
C LYS A 439 27.63 -14.39 15.84
N ILE A 440 28.76 -13.74 15.63
CA ILE A 440 28.84 -12.63 14.69
C ILE A 440 28.73 -13.10 13.23
N LEU A 441 29.37 -14.22 12.86
CA LEU A 441 29.21 -14.79 11.52
C LEU A 441 27.76 -15.24 11.27
N ALA A 442 27.08 -15.78 12.29
CA ALA A 442 25.66 -16.13 12.21
C ALA A 442 24.79 -14.87 12.08
N VAL A 443 25.05 -13.83 12.88
CA VAL A 443 24.38 -12.52 12.78
C VAL A 443 24.63 -11.87 11.42
N GLY A 444 25.84 -11.96 10.87
CA GLY A 444 26.16 -11.44 9.55
C GLY A 444 25.48 -12.20 8.41
N ARG A 445 25.39 -13.52 8.51
CA ARG A 445 24.62 -14.34 7.55
C ARG A 445 23.12 -14.05 7.63
N MET A 446 22.56 -13.98 8.84
CA MET A 446 21.17 -13.59 9.05
C MET A 446 20.94 -12.18 8.55
N SER A 447 21.82 -11.23 8.82
CA SER A 447 21.72 -9.85 8.34
C SER A 447 21.79 -9.74 6.83
N ARG A 448 22.59 -10.57 6.15
CA ARG A 448 22.62 -10.60 4.67
C ARG A 448 21.32 -11.20 4.10
N VAL A 449 20.73 -12.19 4.78
CA VAL A 449 19.40 -12.70 4.45
C VAL A 449 18.32 -11.64 4.72
N PHE A 450 18.39 -10.92 5.85
CA PHE A 450 17.49 -9.81 6.17
C PHE A 450 17.67 -8.62 5.22
N ALA A 451 18.88 -8.33 4.76
CA ALA A 451 19.17 -7.31 3.76
C ALA A 451 18.51 -7.67 2.42
N LEU A 452 18.62 -8.93 1.98
CA LEU A 452 17.91 -9.40 0.78
C LEU A 452 16.38 -9.36 0.98
N LEU A 453 15.87 -9.83 2.12
CA LEU A 453 14.44 -9.78 2.42
C LEU A 453 13.91 -8.34 2.52
N ARG A 454 14.74 -7.40 2.97
CA ARG A 454 14.42 -5.98 3.09
C ARG A 454 14.55 -5.25 1.76
N GLU A 455 15.60 -5.45 0.99
CA GLU A 455 15.75 -4.90 -0.36
C GLU A 455 14.56 -5.35 -1.21
N GLU A 456 14.19 -6.63 -1.13
CA GLU A 456 12.96 -7.14 -1.72
C GLU A 456 11.72 -6.50 -1.11
N SER A 457 11.62 -6.28 0.21
CA SER A 457 10.45 -5.66 0.85
C SER A 457 10.31 -4.17 0.58
N GLU A 458 11.39 -3.41 0.46
CA GLU A 458 11.42 -1.97 0.18
C GLU A 458 11.15 -1.72 -1.28
N LYS A 459 11.81 -2.47 -2.17
CA LYS A 459 11.42 -2.53 -3.58
C LYS A 459 9.95 -2.86 -3.66
N VAL A 460 9.47 -3.95 -3.07
CA VAL A 460 8.04 -4.30 -3.10
C VAL A 460 7.14 -3.23 -2.48
N SER A 461 7.56 -2.51 -1.44
CA SER A 461 6.74 -1.46 -0.79
C SER A 461 6.66 -0.17 -1.62
N GLU A 462 7.80 0.33 -2.11
CA GLU A 462 7.85 1.48 -3.01
C GLU A 462 7.11 1.18 -4.31
N LEU A 463 7.31 -0.03 -4.82
CA LEU A 463 6.68 -0.52 -6.05
C LEU A 463 5.17 -0.73 -5.90
N LYS A 464 4.69 -1.18 -4.73
CA LYS A 464 3.25 -1.23 -4.41
C LYS A 464 2.64 0.15 -4.22
N SER A 465 3.40 1.10 -3.66
CA SER A 465 2.91 2.47 -3.49
C SER A 465 2.71 3.21 -4.80
N ILE A 466 3.52 2.88 -5.82
CA ILE A 466 3.47 3.53 -7.15
C ILE A 466 2.62 2.75 -8.14
N SER A 467 2.63 1.41 -8.09
CA SER A 467 1.86 0.57 -9.02
C SER A 467 0.40 0.38 -8.59
N GLY A 468 0.06 0.65 -7.32
CA GLY A 468 -1.23 0.29 -6.70
C GLY A 468 -1.47 -1.22 -6.59
N SER A 469 -0.93 -2.03 -7.51
CA SER A 469 -1.16 -3.46 -7.66
C SER A 469 -0.04 -4.26 -6.99
N GLY A 470 -0.40 -5.42 -6.46
CA GLY A 470 0.55 -6.38 -5.89
C GLY A 470 1.53 -7.01 -6.89
N LYS A 471 1.48 -6.66 -8.19
CA LYS A 471 2.35 -7.18 -9.24
C LYS A 471 3.14 -6.09 -9.94
N LEU A 472 4.38 -6.44 -10.27
CA LEU A 472 5.36 -5.55 -10.87
C LEU A 472 5.49 -5.79 -12.39
N PRO A 473 5.50 -4.74 -13.22
CA PRO A 473 5.81 -4.86 -14.64
C PRO A 473 7.19 -5.50 -14.84
N TYR A 474 7.26 -6.52 -15.69
CA TYR A 474 8.48 -7.28 -15.94
C TYR A 474 9.54 -6.38 -16.60
N GLY A 475 10.70 -6.23 -15.95
CA GLY A 475 11.85 -5.46 -16.47
C GLY A 475 12.14 -4.13 -15.79
N THR A 476 11.24 -3.60 -14.95
CA THR A 476 11.40 -2.26 -14.34
C THR A 476 12.08 -2.27 -12.96
N LEU A 477 12.26 -3.46 -12.36
CA LEU A 477 13.00 -3.65 -11.10
C LEU A 477 14.47 -3.18 -11.16
N ALA A 478 15.06 -3.15 -12.36
CA ALA A 478 16.44 -2.73 -12.57
C ALA A 478 16.63 -1.21 -12.51
N LEU A 479 15.56 -0.42 -12.61
CA LEU A 479 15.63 1.05 -12.72
C LEU A 479 15.24 1.80 -11.43
N GLY A 480 14.84 1.08 -10.37
CA GLY A 480 14.45 1.69 -9.08
C GLY A 480 13.17 2.54 -9.14
N ALA A 481 12.92 3.31 -8.07
CA ALA A 481 11.73 4.17 -7.96
C ALA A 481 11.72 5.33 -8.98
N GLU A 482 12.88 5.86 -9.37
CA GLU A 482 12.99 6.90 -10.40
C GLU A 482 12.65 6.37 -11.79
N GLY A 483 13.10 5.16 -12.14
CA GLY A 483 12.77 4.54 -13.44
C GLY A 483 11.30 4.23 -13.66
N ILE A 484 10.51 4.13 -12.59
CA ILE A 484 9.05 3.92 -12.66
C ILE A 484 8.32 5.26 -12.72
N LYS A 485 8.79 6.29 -12.01
CA LYS A 485 8.30 7.66 -12.21
C LYS A 485 8.49 8.13 -13.64
N ASP A 486 9.62 7.77 -14.26
CA ASP A 486 9.87 8.06 -15.68
C ASP A 486 9.05 7.16 -16.63
N ALA A 487 8.68 5.95 -16.20
CA ALA A 487 7.84 5.04 -16.98
C ALA A 487 6.33 5.39 -16.92
N ILE A 488 5.87 6.04 -15.85
CA ILE A 488 4.49 6.51 -15.69
C ILE A 488 4.44 8.02 -15.96
N SER A 489 4.59 8.38 -17.23
CA SER A 489 4.68 9.78 -17.64
C SER A 489 3.33 10.44 -17.98
N GLY A 490 2.25 9.64 -18.06
CA GLY A 490 0.92 10.13 -18.42
C GLY A 490 -0.24 9.28 -17.93
N PHE A 491 -1.45 9.83 -18.04
CA PHE A 491 -2.71 9.23 -17.57
C PHE A 491 -2.90 7.77 -18.01
N GLU A 492 -2.65 7.46 -19.28
CA GLU A 492 -2.83 6.11 -19.83
C GLU A 492 -1.82 5.10 -19.27
N ASP A 493 -0.61 5.54 -18.91
CA ASP A 493 0.39 4.66 -18.31
C ASP A 493 0.03 4.35 -16.85
N ALA A 494 -0.44 5.35 -16.11
CA ALA A 494 -0.95 5.20 -14.75
C ALA A 494 -2.16 4.27 -14.71
N ARG A 495 -3.11 4.49 -15.63
CA ARG A 495 -4.30 3.64 -15.79
C ARG A 495 -3.95 2.19 -16.08
N LYS A 496 -2.97 1.94 -16.94
CA LYS A 496 -2.50 0.57 -17.23
C LYS A 496 -1.82 -0.08 -16.04
N SER A 497 -1.04 0.67 -15.27
CA SER A 497 -0.39 0.13 -14.07
C SER A 497 -1.40 -0.24 -12.97
N ASP A 498 -2.53 0.47 -12.93
CA ASP A 498 -3.55 0.31 -11.90
C ASP A 498 -4.68 -0.67 -12.28
N ILE A 499 -4.71 -1.17 -13.51
CA ILE A 499 -5.84 -1.93 -14.07
C ILE A 499 -6.24 -3.16 -13.23
N GLU A 500 -5.29 -3.75 -12.50
CA GLU A 500 -5.56 -4.90 -11.62
C GLU A 500 -6.29 -4.49 -10.33
N ASN A 501 -6.15 -3.25 -9.88
CA ASN A 501 -6.88 -2.71 -8.71
C ASN A 501 -8.28 -2.21 -9.08
N GLU A 502 -8.53 -2.04 -10.38
CA GLU A 502 -9.85 -1.76 -10.92
C GLU A 502 -10.72 -3.03 -11.01
N ARG A 503 -10.13 -4.22 -10.81
CA ARG A 503 -10.83 -5.52 -10.75
C ARG A 503 -11.49 -5.73 -9.38
N LEU A 504 -12.58 -6.50 -9.37
CA LEU A 504 -13.11 -7.11 -8.15
C LEU A 504 -12.01 -7.98 -7.53
N PRO A 505 -11.66 -7.77 -6.24
CA PRO A 505 -10.69 -8.62 -5.57
C PRO A 505 -11.14 -10.10 -5.55
N PRO A 506 -10.21 -11.06 -5.53
CA PRO A 506 -10.55 -12.46 -5.34
C PRO A 506 -11.22 -12.67 -3.97
N ASP A 507 -12.05 -13.71 -3.84
CA ASP A 507 -12.71 -14.06 -2.58
C ASP A 507 -11.68 -14.13 -1.44
N LEU A 508 -12.01 -13.47 -0.32
CA LEU A 508 -11.18 -13.45 0.87
C LEU A 508 -11.27 -14.83 1.55
N VAL A 509 -10.41 -15.75 1.14
CA VAL A 509 -10.28 -17.05 1.80
C VAL A 509 -9.59 -16.82 3.14
N ASP A 510 -10.27 -17.16 4.23
CA ASP A 510 -9.66 -17.13 5.56
C ASP A 510 -8.44 -18.05 5.57
N ALA A 511 -7.27 -17.47 5.84
CA ALA A 511 -6.00 -18.20 5.89
C ALA A 511 -6.01 -19.36 6.90
N ASP A 512 -6.88 -19.28 7.92
CA ASP A 512 -7.03 -20.30 8.95
C ASP A 512 -8.10 -21.36 8.61
N SER A 513 -8.86 -21.19 7.51
CA SER A 513 -9.79 -22.20 6.99
C SER A 513 -9.07 -23.38 6.34
N ALA A 514 -9.73 -24.53 6.20
CA ALA A 514 -9.17 -25.71 5.53
C ALA A 514 -8.78 -25.43 4.06
N GLU A 515 -9.52 -24.57 3.37
CA GLU A 515 -9.20 -24.11 2.00
C GLU A 515 -8.04 -23.12 1.98
N GLY A 516 -7.95 -22.21 2.95
CA GLY A 516 -6.81 -21.30 3.13
C GLY A 516 -5.52 -22.06 3.44
N GLN A 517 -5.59 -23.05 4.32
CA GLN A 517 -4.48 -23.95 4.64
C GLN A 517 -4.09 -24.85 3.46
N ALA A 518 -5.04 -25.30 2.64
CA ALA A 518 -4.76 -26.09 1.44
C ALA A 518 -4.06 -25.25 0.35
N LEU A 519 -4.49 -24.00 0.15
CA LEU A 519 -3.87 -23.04 -0.77
C LEU A 519 -2.46 -22.62 -0.30
N LEU A 520 -2.23 -22.55 1.02
CA LEU A 520 -0.92 -22.29 1.62
C LEU A 520 -0.02 -23.54 1.65
N GLY A 521 -0.62 -24.74 1.75
CA GLY A 521 0.05 -26.03 1.86
C GLY A 521 0.48 -26.64 0.52
N SER A 522 -0.01 -26.13 -0.61
CA SER A 522 0.43 -26.54 -1.95
C SER A 522 1.75 -25.85 -2.36
N ALA A 523 2.82 -26.07 -1.59
CA ALA A 523 4.17 -25.97 -2.12
C ALA A 523 4.45 -27.22 -2.98
N PRO A 524 5.24 -27.15 -4.08
CA PRO A 524 5.58 -28.35 -4.84
C PRO A 524 6.36 -29.30 -3.92
N SER A 525 5.75 -30.42 -3.58
CA SER A 525 6.40 -31.49 -2.83
C SER A 525 7.58 -32.03 -3.65
N THR A 526 8.79 -31.93 -3.10
CA THR A 526 9.93 -32.72 -3.56
C THR A 526 9.57 -34.21 -3.46
N PRO A 527 9.77 -35.02 -4.53
CA PRO A 527 9.43 -36.43 -4.48
C PRO A 527 10.32 -37.16 -3.46
N GLU A 528 9.69 -37.94 -2.58
CA GLU A 528 10.38 -38.81 -1.63
C GLU A 528 11.21 -39.86 -2.39
N GLY A 529 12.53 -39.77 -2.26
CA GLY A 529 13.49 -40.79 -2.68
C GLY A 529 14.63 -40.85 -1.66
N ALA A 530 14.86 -42.05 -1.12
CA ALA A 530 15.82 -42.38 -0.06
C ALA A 530 17.26 -41.86 -0.31
N PRO A 531 18.07 -41.66 0.74
CA PRO A 531 19.34 -40.94 0.63
C PRO A 531 20.43 -41.82 -0.03
N ALA A 532 20.94 -41.40 -1.18
CA ALA A 532 22.19 -41.93 -1.74
C ALA A 532 23.37 -41.02 -1.36
N ALA A 533 24.46 -41.64 -0.88
CA ALA A 533 25.68 -41.00 -0.40
C ALA A 533 26.36 -40.09 -1.45
N PRO A 534 27.17 -39.09 -1.04
CA PRO A 534 27.79 -38.15 -1.98
C PRO A 534 28.91 -38.82 -2.80
N PRO A 535 29.07 -38.49 -4.10
CA PRO A 535 30.17 -39.02 -4.89
C PRO A 535 31.48 -38.25 -4.61
N PRO A 536 32.65 -38.89 -4.81
CA PRO A 536 33.94 -38.32 -4.46
C PRO A 536 34.44 -37.30 -5.47
N ALA A 537 35.29 -36.40 -4.97
CA ALA A 537 35.96 -35.36 -5.74
C ALA A 537 37.04 -35.95 -6.66
N ASN A 538 36.73 -36.09 -7.95
CA ASN A 538 37.62 -35.87 -9.11
C ASN A 538 36.95 -36.43 -10.37
N GLY A 539 36.35 -35.55 -11.19
CA GLY A 539 35.71 -35.96 -12.44
C GLY A 539 35.49 -34.85 -13.46
N VAL A 540 36.14 -33.68 -13.30
CA VAL A 540 35.96 -32.54 -14.20
C VAL A 540 36.82 -32.67 -15.48
N ALA A 541 37.80 -33.58 -15.50
CA ALA A 541 38.69 -33.76 -16.65
C ALA A 541 38.16 -34.73 -17.73
N ALA A 542 37.26 -35.65 -17.40
CA ALA A 542 36.77 -36.65 -18.37
C ALA A 542 35.59 -36.16 -19.23
N ALA A 543 34.84 -35.15 -18.77
CA ALA A 543 33.69 -34.61 -19.51
C ALA A 543 34.09 -33.59 -20.61
N LEU A 544 35.35 -33.13 -20.62
CA LEU A 544 35.85 -32.18 -21.62
C LEU A 544 36.41 -32.85 -22.89
N GLU A 545 36.76 -34.14 -22.86
CA GLU A 545 37.28 -34.85 -24.05
C GLU A 545 36.17 -35.43 -24.93
N GLU A 546 34.95 -35.69 -24.42
CA GLU A 546 33.84 -36.20 -25.25
C GLU A 546 33.16 -35.12 -26.11
N VAL A 547 33.30 -33.84 -25.77
CA VAL A 547 32.69 -32.73 -26.53
C VAL A 547 33.52 -32.35 -27.77
N ILE A 548 34.77 -32.79 -27.86
CA ILE A 548 35.70 -32.41 -28.95
C ILE A 548 35.56 -33.35 -30.17
N VAL A 549 34.89 -34.50 -30.07
CA VAL A 549 34.90 -35.53 -31.13
C VAL A 549 33.66 -35.54 -32.03
N SER A 550 32.55 -34.88 -31.70
CA SER A 550 31.28 -35.04 -32.44
C SER A 550 30.84 -33.86 -33.32
N GLY A 551 31.77 -33.10 -33.90
CA GLY A 551 31.46 -31.91 -34.71
C GLY A 551 31.91 -31.99 -36.17
N ALA A 552 31.29 -32.84 -37.01
CA ALA A 552 31.31 -32.70 -38.48
C ALA A 552 30.27 -33.59 -39.18
N ALA A 553 29.37 -32.99 -39.98
CA ALA A 553 29.18 -33.32 -41.41
C ALA A 553 27.95 -32.64 -42.06
N ASP A 554 28.22 -32.08 -43.25
CA ASP A 554 27.38 -31.90 -44.45
C ASP A 554 26.41 -30.71 -44.63
N VAL A 555 26.89 -29.78 -45.47
CA VAL A 555 26.11 -28.82 -46.29
C VAL A 555 26.60 -28.93 -47.74
N PRO A 556 25.74 -28.97 -48.78
CA PRO A 556 26.15 -28.87 -50.18
C PRO A 556 26.14 -27.40 -50.69
N PRO A 557 26.87 -27.09 -51.79
CA PRO A 557 27.43 -25.76 -52.01
C PRO A 557 26.57 -24.83 -52.87
N SER A 558 26.77 -23.51 -52.69
CA SER A 558 26.42 -22.48 -53.68
C SER A 558 27.70 -21.78 -54.16
N PRO A 559 27.78 -21.33 -55.43
CA PRO A 559 29.04 -20.93 -56.05
C PRO A 559 29.44 -19.48 -55.76
N VAL A 560 30.75 -19.30 -55.96
CA VAL A 560 31.63 -18.17 -55.72
C VAL A 560 31.48 -17.04 -56.74
N SER A 561 31.66 -15.79 -56.33
CA SER A 561 32.51 -14.73 -56.96
C SER A 561 32.21 -13.37 -56.31
N SER A 562 33.07 -12.36 -56.20
CA SER A 562 34.52 -12.22 -56.25
C SER A 562 34.84 -10.75 -55.95
N ARG A 563 35.91 -10.51 -55.16
CA ARG A 563 36.86 -9.37 -55.24
C ARG A 563 36.36 -7.91 -55.25
N GLY A 564 36.85 -7.17 -54.26
CA GLY A 564 37.84 -6.11 -54.52
C GLY A 564 37.45 -4.68 -54.09
N PRO A 565 38.34 -3.91 -53.43
CA PRO A 565 37.97 -2.73 -52.65
C PRO A 565 38.31 -1.39 -53.33
N SER A 566 37.56 -0.33 -53.01
CA SER A 566 38.05 1.04 -53.06
C SER A 566 37.14 2.02 -52.30
N THR A 567 37.74 2.75 -51.37
CA THR A 567 37.33 4.07 -50.86
C THR A 567 38.31 5.11 -51.39
N PRO A 568 38.14 6.45 -51.22
CA PRO A 568 36.99 7.24 -50.73
C PRO A 568 36.66 8.46 -51.62
N ALA A 569 35.49 9.08 -51.44
CA ALA A 569 35.31 10.55 -51.31
C ALA A 569 33.83 10.92 -51.22
N SER A 570 33.54 11.81 -50.27
CA SER A 570 32.24 12.27 -49.76
C SER A 570 31.32 12.95 -50.79
N PRO A 571 30.00 13.05 -50.53
CA PRO A 571 29.50 14.33 -50.00
C PRO A 571 28.28 14.26 -49.05
N THR A 572 28.08 15.36 -48.31
CA THR A 572 26.78 15.97 -47.93
C THR A 572 25.73 15.20 -47.12
N SER A 573 25.37 15.78 -45.97
CA SER A 573 24.08 15.67 -45.25
C SER A 573 22.87 15.85 -46.20
N PRO A 574 21.63 15.37 -45.90
CA PRO A 574 20.94 15.51 -44.61
C PRO A 574 19.98 14.37 -44.18
N THR A 575 19.49 14.47 -42.93
CA THR A 575 18.18 14.02 -42.40
C THR A 575 17.57 12.67 -42.81
N SER A 576 17.29 11.80 -41.83
CA SER A 576 15.98 11.11 -41.65
C SER A 576 16.04 10.21 -40.39
N MET A 577 15.01 10.27 -39.54
CA MET A 577 13.94 9.25 -39.37
C MET A 577 14.32 8.03 -38.53
N ALA A 578 13.41 7.73 -37.59
CA ALA A 578 13.40 6.59 -36.70
C ALA A 578 13.36 5.24 -37.46
N PRO A 579 13.93 4.16 -36.90
CA PRO A 579 13.75 2.82 -37.44
C PRO A 579 12.67 2.05 -36.69
N VAL A 580 11.75 1.52 -37.48
CA VAL A 580 10.92 0.35 -37.17
C VAL A 580 11.72 -0.90 -37.55
N THR A 581 11.75 -1.93 -36.70
CA THR A 581 12.17 -3.29 -37.09
C THR A 581 11.26 -4.37 -36.46
N PRO A 582 11.16 -5.55 -37.09
CA PRO A 582 9.92 -6.34 -37.12
C PRO A 582 9.96 -7.65 -36.30
N PHE A 583 8.77 -8.14 -35.96
CA PHE A 583 8.51 -9.43 -35.30
C PHE A 583 8.81 -10.65 -36.21
N ARG A 584 9.37 -11.71 -35.61
CA ARG A 584 9.27 -13.10 -36.08
C ARG A 584 8.81 -14.03 -34.94
N ARG A 585 7.88 -14.94 -35.24
CA ARG A 585 7.31 -15.98 -34.36
C ARG A 585 8.28 -17.15 -34.16
N GLY A 586 8.30 -17.68 -32.94
CA GLY A 586 8.84 -19.00 -32.60
C GLY A 586 8.32 -19.48 -31.24
N HIS A 587 7.64 -20.62 -31.21
CA HIS A 587 7.19 -21.30 -29.99
C HIS A 587 8.38 -21.90 -29.23
N GLY A 588 8.50 -21.59 -27.94
CA GLY A 588 9.40 -22.25 -26.99
C GLY A 588 8.72 -22.36 -25.62
N ARG A 589 8.49 -23.59 -25.16
CA ARG A 589 8.11 -23.90 -23.76
C ARG A 589 9.32 -23.62 -22.87
N GLN A 590 9.18 -22.82 -21.83
CA GLN A 590 10.14 -22.78 -20.71
C GLN A 590 9.51 -22.23 -19.42
N ALA A 591 10.11 -22.64 -18.29
CA ALA A 591 9.53 -22.87 -16.97
C ALA A 591 8.93 -21.65 -16.24
N SER A 592 7.85 -21.92 -15.51
CA SER A 592 7.24 -21.07 -14.49
C SER A 592 8.15 -20.98 -13.26
N LEU A 593 8.52 -19.75 -12.86
CA LEU A 593 9.05 -19.45 -11.53
C LEU A 593 8.00 -18.60 -10.81
N GLY A 594 7.34 -19.22 -9.83
CA GLY A 594 6.23 -18.64 -9.09
C GLY A 594 6.69 -17.59 -8.08
N THR A 595 5.95 -16.48 -8.02
CA THR A 595 6.01 -15.49 -6.95
C THR A 595 4.81 -15.72 -6.02
N THR A 596 5.10 -15.98 -4.75
CA THR A 596 4.12 -16.37 -3.73
C THR A 596 3.38 -15.15 -3.17
N MET A 597 2.04 -15.24 -3.19
CA MET A 597 1.14 -14.36 -2.45
C MET A 597 1.32 -14.65 -0.96
N THR A 598 1.77 -13.68 -0.16
CA THR A 598 1.76 -13.81 1.31
C THR A 598 1.01 -12.62 1.91
N SER A 599 -0.07 -12.92 2.63
CA SER A 599 -0.92 -11.94 3.30
C SER A 599 -0.20 -11.33 4.53
N PRO A 600 -0.68 -10.17 5.03
CA PRO A 600 -0.09 -9.52 6.20
C PRO A 600 -0.11 -10.38 7.48
N SER A 601 -1.05 -11.32 7.61
CA SER A 601 -1.16 -12.24 8.75
C SER A 601 -0.05 -13.28 8.77
N THR A 602 0.39 -13.78 7.61
CA THR A 602 1.55 -14.68 7.48
C THR A 602 2.86 -13.96 7.83
N ARG A 603 2.94 -12.66 7.55
CA ARG A 603 4.12 -11.82 7.86
C ARG A 603 4.25 -11.56 9.37
N ARG A 604 3.13 -11.37 10.09
CA ARG A 604 3.12 -11.21 11.56
C ARG A 604 3.50 -12.51 12.28
N ARG A 605 2.97 -13.66 11.84
CA ARG A 605 3.36 -14.99 12.34
C ARG A 605 4.83 -15.31 12.04
N SER A 606 5.34 -14.90 10.88
CA SER A 606 6.76 -15.02 10.52
C SER A 606 7.65 -14.16 11.44
N ILE A 607 7.27 -12.91 11.73
CA ILE A 607 8.02 -12.02 12.62
C ILE A 607 7.96 -12.49 14.08
N GLU A 608 6.80 -12.93 14.59
CA GLU A 608 6.66 -13.46 15.95
C GLU A 608 7.39 -14.81 16.13
N SER A 609 7.32 -15.69 15.13
CA SER A 609 8.09 -16.94 15.11
C SER A 609 9.60 -16.66 15.02
N THR A 610 10.01 -15.64 14.26
CA THR A 610 11.41 -15.21 14.14
C THR A 610 11.90 -14.48 15.40
N MET A 611 11.05 -13.70 16.08
CA MET A 611 11.34 -13.10 17.38
C MET A 611 11.39 -14.16 18.48
N SER A 612 10.57 -15.21 18.39
CA SER A 612 10.65 -16.39 19.26
C SER A 612 11.95 -17.16 19.03
N LEU A 613 12.40 -17.29 17.77
CA LEU A 613 13.72 -17.85 17.41
C LEU A 613 14.87 -16.97 17.91
N ILE A 614 14.77 -15.65 17.82
CA ILE A 614 15.75 -14.72 18.38
C ILE A 614 15.77 -14.83 19.91
N LYS A 615 14.60 -14.96 20.55
CA LYS A 615 14.47 -15.14 22.00
C LYS A 615 15.02 -16.50 22.43
N GLU A 616 14.74 -17.57 21.70
CA GLU A 616 15.35 -18.89 21.91
C GLU A 616 16.86 -18.87 21.74
N VAL A 617 17.41 -18.16 20.75
CA VAL A 617 18.86 -18.06 20.49
C VAL A 617 19.57 -17.13 21.50
N VAL A 618 18.85 -16.15 22.05
CA VAL A 618 19.32 -15.29 23.14
C VAL A 618 19.26 -16.00 24.50
N ASP A 619 18.22 -16.80 24.74
CA ASP A 619 17.97 -17.50 26.01
C ASP A 619 18.62 -18.90 26.09
N SER A 620 19.10 -19.47 24.99
CA SER A 620 19.75 -20.79 25.02
C SER A 620 21.22 -20.73 25.47
N LYS A 621 21.41 -20.98 26.77
CA LYS A 621 22.44 -21.91 27.24
C LYS A 621 21.75 -23.08 27.95
N VAL A 622 22.01 -24.28 27.42
CA VAL A 622 21.88 -25.67 27.94
C VAL A 622 21.51 -25.81 29.45
N PRO A 623 20.66 -26.79 29.84
CA PRO A 623 19.94 -26.79 31.12
C PRO A 623 20.84 -27.02 32.34
N ILE A 624 20.61 -26.29 33.44
CA ILE A 624 21.02 -26.72 34.78
C ILE A 624 19.89 -26.42 35.78
N GLN A 625 19.51 -27.50 36.47
CA GLN A 625 18.65 -27.57 37.63
C GLN A 625 19.37 -26.96 38.84
N ASP A 626 19.22 -25.64 39.07
CA ASP A 626 19.72 -25.01 40.30
C ASP A 626 18.53 -24.48 41.15
N PRO A 627 18.22 -25.11 42.30
CA PRO A 627 17.12 -24.72 43.18
C PRO A 627 17.27 -23.30 43.77
N GLU A 628 18.48 -22.73 43.83
CA GLU A 628 18.67 -21.37 44.36
C GLU A 628 18.25 -20.28 43.36
N LEU A 629 18.35 -20.55 42.05
CA LEU A 629 17.89 -19.63 41.02
C LEU A 629 16.36 -19.55 40.95
N ILE A 630 15.66 -20.65 41.29
CA ILE A 630 14.20 -20.70 41.42
C ILE A 630 13.75 -19.86 42.63
N LYS A 631 14.46 -19.93 43.77
CA LYS A 631 14.18 -19.07 44.94
C LYS A 631 14.46 -17.59 44.69
N LEU A 632 15.47 -17.27 43.88
CA LEU A 632 15.78 -15.89 43.53
C LEU A 632 14.70 -15.31 42.60
N ALA A 633 14.19 -16.11 41.65
CA ALA A 633 13.09 -15.74 40.77
C ALA A 633 11.76 -15.54 41.54
N GLU A 634 11.48 -16.35 42.56
CA GLU A 634 10.32 -16.16 43.46
C GLU A 634 10.45 -14.90 44.33
N SER A 635 11.66 -14.48 44.70
CA SER A 635 11.89 -13.22 45.44
C SER A 635 11.72 -11.96 44.58
N ILE A 636 11.91 -12.08 43.26
CA ILE A 636 11.83 -10.98 42.30
C ILE A 636 10.38 -10.78 41.80
N ALA A 637 9.52 -11.79 41.90
CA ALA A 637 8.13 -11.75 41.44
C ALA A 637 7.13 -11.05 42.39
N GLY A 638 7.57 -10.36 43.44
CA GLY A 638 6.68 -9.71 44.42
C GLY A 638 6.90 -8.20 44.57
N GLY A 639 6.03 -7.38 43.96
CA GLY A 639 5.97 -5.94 44.18
C GLY A 639 4.87 -5.52 45.17
N GLN A 640 5.27 -4.76 46.21
CA GLN A 640 4.52 -3.76 46.99
C GLN A 640 3.17 -4.16 47.64
N ASN A 641 3.07 -4.11 48.99
CA ASN A 641 2.53 -2.91 49.68
C ASN A 641 2.59 -2.95 51.23
N SER A 642 2.78 -1.74 51.77
CA SER A 642 2.32 -1.17 53.06
C SER A 642 2.86 -1.65 54.41
N ALA A 643 3.40 -0.63 55.11
CA ALA A 643 3.68 -0.50 56.54
C ALA A 643 2.57 -0.98 57.50
N ALA A 644 2.95 -1.52 58.67
CA ALA A 644 2.86 -0.82 59.97
C ALA A 644 2.97 -1.77 61.20
N ARG A 645 3.91 -1.41 62.09
CA ARG A 645 3.84 -1.42 63.57
C ARG A 645 3.48 -2.69 64.39
N ASN A 646 4.46 -2.97 65.28
CA ASN A 646 4.36 -3.24 66.73
C ASN A 646 4.15 -4.68 67.24
N GLY A 647 5.12 -5.13 68.06
CA GLY A 647 4.84 -5.81 69.34
C GLY A 647 5.44 -7.20 69.54
N SER A 648 6.64 -7.28 70.13
CA SER A 648 7.22 -8.43 70.87
C SER A 648 6.43 -8.75 72.16
N PRO A 649 6.81 -9.76 72.99
CA PRO A 649 7.31 -11.14 72.75
C PRO A 649 6.58 -12.19 73.64
N THR A 650 6.86 -13.50 73.48
CA THR A 650 7.23 -14.43 74.59
C THR A 650 7.50 -15.86 74.09
N SER A 651 8.60 -16.42 74.60
CA SER A 651 9.11 -17.79 74.52
C SER A 651 8.25 -18.80 75.32
N PRO A 652 8.43 -20.13 75.21
CA PRO A 652 9.60 -20.90 75.71
C PRO A 652 10.17 -21.82 74.61
N SER A 653 11.42 -22.29 74.60
CA SER A 653 12.30 -22.82 75.66
C SER A 653 13.75 -22.75 75.23
#